data_AF-A0A3E4VXS3-F1
#
_entry.id   AF-A0A3E4VXS3-F1
#
_cell.length_a   1.000
_cell.length_b   1.000
_cell.length_c   1.000
_cell.angle_alpha   90.00
_cell.angle_beta   90.00
_cell.angle_gamma   90.00
#
_symmetry.space_group_name_H-M   'P 1'
#
loop_
_entity.id
_entity.type
_entity.pdbx_description
1 polymer ?
#
loop_
_entity_poly.entity_id
_entity_poly.type
_entity_poly.pdbx_seq_one_letter_code
_entity_poly.pdbx_strand_id
1 'polypeptide(L)'
;MAIGFKPKAEMTLSLPGCSPSEILLVAAEAARQLGWRAGGMTRTEAVFYTPMSMRSWEEKVTLREINGQVVATSACSTIQIIDWGKNKSNLKKLFKTMQRLHDSHCITNDKESVHPYIAYTSEQKEAVQAHIRKYFGSINAILRSEETNSPVEILLVAPTNRYDYYTLVTCGAGASSMKMPHKDLPSRCEFCISLPPEWNPESNEPEDRWPVEWLFRCAELTRQKDIWLTCGHTVSDGSPLHENTAMESLLLLSPEKRDEQAGECTLPDGEKVAFYELYPLYKEETEFKQANGLANLLDKLKDCSHIARTDRRNTCEGYSAFHSAENDGVILDDSNRMTFRSILTPRKGNMATPILVYINVSIFLLMVLCGVNFLFPTGISILKWGADFGPLTLSGEWWRTFTCNFIHIGVIHLLMNMYALLYIGAYLEQLVGTDRLSVAYVLTGLCSASASLMIHPDSISAGASGAIFGLYGIFLSYLLFHRIERHQRRSLLYSIGLFVVYNLLTGARTEGIDNAAHVGGLVSGLLLGAGYVQADRMQTDSRAISRIAEGVLLVLFILAFTEQTRLAPSEYEEIQAAWKSGELEKYATEETDGEETANSDTPVLSPPTTTDPDKWETYTVDQLGFSCSYPAHWMTQKSNEQCILYLLDEQNSIAINHNKFDTEEELDEMHRTILHSMQGEPVEKINVQGKEFEKISVPMDYPVAGGGTIHVQQTLVFRLDRETLEGYLIICLTTDDSHEAEAQKLIESVQLKS
;
A
#
# COMPACT_ATOMS: atom_id res chain seq x y z
N MET A 1 -14.86 -3.74 -27.03
CA MET A 1 -13.57 -4.26 -27.53
C MET A 1 -12.52 -3.91 -26.51
N ALA A 2 -11.73 -4.90 -26.08
CA ALA A 2 -10.67 -4.74 -25.09
C ALA A 2 -9.61 -3.76 -25.58
N ILE A 3 -8.94 -3.04 -24.67
CA ILE A 3 -7.47 -2.91 -24.55
C ILE A 3 -7.21 -2.16 -23.23
N GLY A 4 -7.09 -2.92 -22.13
CA GLY A 4 -6.30 -2.47 -20.98
C GLY A 4 -4.92 -3.07 -21.18
N PHE A 5 -3.95 -2.29 -21.67
CA PHE A 5 -2.58 -2.79 -21.75
C PHE A 5 -2.09 -3.04 -20.33
N LYS A 6 -1.88 -4.31 -19.96
CA LYS A 6 -1.08 -4.65 -18.78
C LYS A 6 0.34 -4.21 -19.10
N PRO A 7 0.89 -3.20 -18.42
CA PRO A 7 2.26 -2.82 -18.65
C PRO A 7 3.14 -4.02 -18.38
N LYS A 8 3.99 -4.36 -19.36
CA LYS A 8 4.90 -5.50 -19.28
C LYS A 8 6.26 -5.10 -19.82
N ALA A 9 7.30 -5.63 -19.22
CA ALA A 9 8.65 -5.60 -19.76
C ALA A 9 9.13 -7.03 -19.96
N GLU A 10 9.95 -7.24 -20.99
CA GLU A 10 10.57 -8.52 -21.30
C GLU A 10 12.09 -8.34 -21.40
N MET A 11 12.84 -9.34 -20.94
CA MET A 11 14.30 -9.36 -20.98
C MET A 11 14.77 -10.81 -21.16
N THR A 12 15.58 -11.07 -22.17
CA THR A 12 16.27 -12.35 -22.32
C THR A 12 17.41 -12.43 -21.31
N LEU A 13 17.43 -13.49 -20.51
CA LEU A 13 18.46 -13.77 -19.53
C LEU A 13 19.49 -14.75 -20.12
N SER A 14 20.76 -14.43 -19.97
CA SER A 14 21.88 -15.30 -20.32
C SER A 14 22.95 -15.19 -19.24
N LEU A 15 23.42 -16.34 -18.75
CA LEU A 15 24.54 -16.46 -17.83
C LEU A 15 25.59 -17.38 -18.49
N PRO A 16 26.88 -16.98 -18.55
CA PRO A 16 27.93 -17.79 -19.17
C PRO A 16 28.05 -19.18 -18.56
N GLY A 17 28.03 -20.24 -19.37
CA GLY A 17 28.25 -21.61 -18.91
C GLY A 17 27.08 -22.26 -18.15
N CYS A 18 25.92 -21.58 -18.02
CA CYS A 18 24.72 -22.16 -17.41
C CYS A 18 23.74 -22.65 -18.48
N SER A 19 23.18 -23.85 -18.27
CA SER A 19 22.01 -24.36 -18.96
C SER A 19 20.75 -23.58 -18.58
N PRO A 20 19.67 -23.62 -19.40
CA PRO A 20 18.40 -22.95 -19.09
C PRO A 20 17.82 -23.32 -17.71
N SER A 21 17.95 -24.59 -17.29
CA SER A 21 17.49 -25.05 -15.98
C SER A 21 18.31 -24.46 -14.82
N GLU A 22 19.62 -24.31 -15.00
CA GLU A 22 20.49 -23.65 -14.00
C GLU A 22 20.18 -22.14 -13.91
N ILE A 23 19.89 -21.49 -15.03
CA ILE A 23 19.46 -20.08 -15.05
C ILE A 23 18.15 -19.90 -14.26
N LEU A 24 17.19 -20.82 -14.40
CA LEU A 24 15.95 -20.79 -13.62
C LEU A 24 16.20 -21.00 -12.12
N LEU A 25 17.15 -21.86 -11.74
CA LEU A 25 17.54 -22.09 -10.34
C LEU A 25 18.20 -20.85 -9.73
N VAL A 26 19.16 -20.24 -10.44
CA VAL A 26 19.81 -18.99 -10.03
C VAL A 26 18.81 -17.85 -9.94
N ALA A 27 17.81 -17.81 -10.83
CA ALA A 27 16.73 -16.83 -10.76
C ALA A 27 15.84 -17.02 -9.53
N ALA A 28 15.57 -18.26 -9.10
CA ALA A 28 14.80 -18.53 -7.90
C ALA A 28 15.52 -18.04 -6.64
N GLU A 29 16.83 -18.28 -6.56
CA GLU A 29 17.66 -17.78 -5.46
C GLU A 29 17.79 -16.24 -5.49
N ALA A 30 17.92 -15.65 -6.68
CA ALA A 30 17.93 -14.20 -6.85
C ALA A 30 16.61 -13.55 -6.41
N ALA A 31 15.48 -14.15 -6.78
CA ALA A 31 14.16 -13.71 -6.36
C ALA A 31 14.00 -13.80 -4.82
N ARG A 32 14.49 -14.88 -4.21
CA ARG A 32 14.51 -15.07 -2.76
C ARG A 32 15.30 -13.95 -2.06
N GLN A 33 16.51 -13.62 -2.53
CA GLN A 33 17.31 -12.52 -1.96
C GLN A 33 16.68 -11.14 -2.14
N LEU A 34 15.90 -10.95 -3.20
CA LEU A 34 15.14 -9.73 -3.44
C LEU A 34 13.85 -9.64 -2.60
N GLY A 35 13.54 -10.66 -1.79
CA GLY A 35 12.32 -10.74 -0.99
C GLY A 35 11.07 -10.96 -1.82
N TRP A 36 11.19 -11.58 -3.00
CA TRP A 36 10.06 -11.88 -3.88
C TRP A 36 9.43 -13.22 -3.50
N ARG A 37 8.10 -13.28 -3.59
CA ARG A 37 7.32 -14.49 -3.28
C ARG A 37 7.36 -15.45 -4.47
N ALA A 38 7.72 -16.70 -4.24
CA ALA A 38 7.66 -17.73 -5.27
C ALA A 38 6.20 -18.06 -5.63
N GLY A 39 5.93 -18.22 -6.92
CA GLY A 39 4.69 -18.75 -7.47
C GLY A 39 4.83 -20.24 -7.76
N GLY A 40 4.72 -20.63 -9.03
CA GLY A 40 4.97 -21.98 -9.52
C GLY A 40 6.32 -22.09 -10.23
N MET A 41 6.99 -23.22 -10.10
CA MET A 41 8.24 -23.53 -10.77
C MET A 41 8.19 -24.93 -11.39
N THR A 42 8.62 -25.03 -12.64
CA THR A 42 8.77 -26.26 -13.42
C THR A 42 10.17 -26.28 -14.03
N ARG A 43 10.54 -27.35 -14.76
CA ARG A 43 11.85 -27.42 -15.43
C ARG A 43 12.07 -26.34 -16.50
N THR A 44 11.00 -25.73 -17.01
CA THR A 44 11.03 -24.79 -18.15
C THR A 44 10.40 -23.43 -17.82
N GLU A 45 9.81 -23.26 -16.63
CA GLU A 45 9.13 -22.03 -16.25
C GLU A 45 9.27 -21.76 -14.74
N ALA A 46 9.53 -20.50 -14.36
CA ALA A 46 9.52 -20.06 -12.97
C ALA A 46 8.71 -18.76 -12.83
N VAL A 47 7.86 -18.69 -11.81
CA VAL A 47 7.02 -17.52 -11.54
C VAL A 47 7.34 -16.95 -10.17
N PHE A 48 7.50 -15.63 -10.10
CA PHE A 48 7.77 -14.88 -8.87
C PHE A 48 6.86 -13.66 -8.79
N TYR A 49 6.68 -13.16 -7.57
CA TYR A 49 5.82 -12.03 -7.26
C TYR A 49 6.58 -11.00 -6.43
N THR A 50 6.69 -9.77 -6.91
CA THR A 50 7.45 -8.72 -6.19
C THR A 50 6.66 -8.18 -5.00
N PRO A 51 7.28 -7.86 -3.86
CA PRO A 51 6.57 -7.32 -2.70
C PRO A 51 5.80 -6.04 -3.02
N MET A 52 4.64 -5.90 -2.37
CA MET A 52 3.78 -4.72 -2.49
C MET A 52 4.49 -3.47 -1.98
N SER A 53 4.22 -2.32 -2.60
CA SER A 53 4.72 -1.03 -2.12
C SER A 53 3.67 0.07 -2.32
N MET A 54 3.86 1.22 -1.70
CA MET A 54 2.98 2.40 -1.84
C MET A 54 2.77 2.89 -3.29
N ARG A 55 3.44 2.28 -4.29
CA ARG A 55 3.33 2.63 -5.71
C ARG A 55 2.94 1.46 -6.63
N SER A 56 2.80 0.20 -6.16
CA SER A 56 2.12 -0.86 -6.95
C SER A 56 1.75 -2.13 -6.14
N TRP A 57 0.82 -2.91 -6.71
CA TRP A 57 0.08 -4.02 -6.11
C TRP A 57 0.62 -5.41 -6.51
N GLU A 58 1.92 -5.68 -6.29
CA GLU A 58 2.60 -6.96 -6.63
C GLU A 58 2.73 -7.20 -8.16
N GLU A 59 3.96 -7.24 -8.70
CA GLU A 59 4.22 -7.57 -10.12
C GLU A 59 4.47 -9.07 -10.27
N LYS A 60 3.89 -9.71 -11.29
CA LYS A 60 4.16 -11.09 -11.66
C LYS A 60 5.37 -11.12 -12.61
N VAL A 61 6.45 -11.76 -12.17
CA VAL A 61 7.65 -12.01 -12.97
C VAL A 61 7.68 -13.47 -13.39
N THR A 62 7.63 -13.74 -14.69
CA THR A 62 7.59 -15.09 -15.27
C THR A 62 8.84 -15.31 -16.13
N LEU A 63 9.62 -16.34 -15.83
CA LEU A 63 10.75 -16.78 -16.63
C LEU A 63 10.32 -18.03 -17.38
N ARG A 64 10.51 -18.07 -18.69
CA ARG A 64 10.17 -19.22 -19.51
C ARG A 64 11.31 -19.55 -20.45
N GLU A 65 11.64 -20.83 -20.56
CA GLU A 65 12.54 -21.32 -21.60
C GLU A 65 11.79 -21.34 -22.95
N ILE A 66 12.31 -20.58 -23.91
CA ILE A 66 11.80 -20.51 -25.28
C ILE A 66 12.99 -20.71 -26.22
N ASN A 67 12.99 -21.79 -27.00
CA ASN A 67 14.04 -22.14 -27.97
C ASN A 67 15.47 -22.16 -27.37
N GLY A 68 15.62 -22.69 -26.15
CA GLY A 68 16.92 -22.79 -25.45
C GLY A 68 17.42 -21.49 -24.81
N GLN A 69 16.60 -20.43 -24.79
CA GLN A 69 16.89 -19.18 -24.06
C GLN A 69 15.85 -18.93 -22.98
N VAL A 70 16.26 -18.35 -21.86
CA VAL A 70 15.33 -18.00 -20.78
C VAL A 70 14.86 -16.56 -20.98
N VAL A 71 13.56 -16.37 -21.21
CA VAL A 71 12.94 -15.05 -21.34
C VAL A 71 12.20 -14.72 -20.05
N ALA A 72 12.59 -13.61 -19.41
CA ALA A 72 11.94 -13.08 -18.22
C ALA A 72 10.96 -11.97 -18.58
N THR A 73 9.72 -12.10 -18.13
CA THR A 73 8.63 -11.15 -18.33
C THR A 73 8.17 -10.63 -16.98
N SER A 74 8.23 -9.31 -16.75
CA SER A 74 7.62 -8.67 -15.57
C SER A 74 6.35 -7.96 -16.03
N ALA A 75 5.22 -8.28 -15.41
CA ALA A 75 3.93 -7.66 -15.71
C ALA A 75 3.10 -7.46 -14.44
N CYS A 76 2.28 -6.41 -14.42
CA CYS A 76 1.39 -6.18 -13.29
C CYS A 76 0.40 -7.33 -13.10
N SER A 77 0.27 -7.81 -11.86
CA SER A 77 -0.68 -8.87 -11.52
C SER A 77 -2.14 -8.37 -11.61
N THR A 78 -2.35 -7.04 -11.52
CA THR A 78 -3.64 -6.33 -11.54
C THR A 78 -3.78 -5.36 -12.74
N ILE A 79 -4.88 -4.60 -12.80
CA ILE A 79 -5.08 -3.52 -13.77
C ILE A 79 -4.30 -2.29 -13.29
N GLN A 80 -3.17 -1.99 -13.93
CA GLN A 80 -2.35 -0.79 -13.66
C GLN A 80 -2.24 0.02 -14.95
N ILE A 81 -2.63 1.30 -14.88
CA ILE A 81 -2.75 2.17 -16.07
C ILE A 81 -1.39 2.76 -16.51
N ILE A 82 -0.43 2.94 -15.59
CA ILE A 82 0.89 3.54 -15.86
C ILE A 82 2.01 2.73 -15.18
N ASP A 83 3.01 2.27 -15.94
CA ASP A 83 4.24 1.64 -15.45
C ASP A 83 5.38 2.65 -15.46
N TRP A 84 5.69 3.19 -14.28
CA TRP A 84 6.78 4.14 -14.01
C TRP A 84 8.18 3.53 -14.20
N GLY A 85 8.40 2.75 -15.27
CA GLY A 85 9.63 2.00 -15.55
C GLY A 85 9.90 0.85 -14.57
N LYS A 86 8.90 0.42 -13.79
CA LYS A 86 9.05 -0.52 -12.69
C LYS A 86 9.24 -1.95 -13.18
N ASN A 87 8.50 -2.40 -14.20
CA ASN A 87 8.70 -3.74 -14.77
C ASN A 87 10.12 -3.91 -15.33
N LYS A 88 10.63 -2.87 -16.01
CA LYS A 88 12.02 -2.84 -16.51
C LYS A 88 13.04 -2.80 -15.36
N SER A 89 12.73 -2.08 -14.28
CA SER A 89 13.56 -2.02 -13.06
C SER A 89 13.61 -3.36 -12.33
N ASN A 90 12.48 -4.08 -12.24
CA ASN A 90 12.41 -5.41 -11.63
C ASN A 90 13.26 -6.42 -12.39
N LEU A 91 13.15 -6.48 -13.72
CA LEU A 91 13.99 -7.36 -14.54
C LEU A 91 15.48 -7.02 -14.41
N LYS A 92 15.85 -5.73 -14.36
CA LYS A 92 17.23 -5.30 -14.10
C LYS A 92 17.73 -5.73 -12.71
N LYS A 93 16.90 -5.60 -11.67
CA LYS A 93 17.25 -6.04 -10.31
C LYS A 93 17.45 -7.56 -10.26
N LEU A 94 16.52 -8.31 -10.86
CA LEU A 94 16.62 -9.77 -10.96
C LEU A 94 17.91 -10.17 -11.66
N PHE A 95 18.17 -9.64 -12.86
CA PHE A 95 19.37 -9.98 -13.62
C PHE A 95 20.66 -9.58 -12.90
N LYS A 96 20.72 -8.41 -12.26
CA LYS A 96 21.90 -7.97 -11.49
C LYS A 96 22.17 -8.87 -10.28
N THR A 97 21.12 -9.30 -9.58
CA THR A 97 21.26 -10.25 -8.47
C THR A 97 21.66 -11.64 -8.96
N MET A 98 21.09 -12.10 -10.10
CA MET A 98 21.50 -13.34 -10.75
C MET A 98 22.97 -13.30 -11.18
N GLN A 99 23.44 -12.20 -11.76
CA GLN A 99 24.85 -12.01 -12.08
C GLN A 99 25.72 -12.04 -10.83
N ARG A 100 25.33 -11.33 -9.76
CA ARG A 100 26.07 -11.39 -8.49
C ARG A 100 26.13 -12.80 -7.91
N LEU A 101 25.04 -13.56 -7.98
CA LEU A 101 24.95 -14.94 -7.50
C LEU A 101 25.75 -15.90 -8.37
N HIS A 102 25.68 -15.72 -9.69
CA HIS A 102 26.47 -16.46 -10.65
C HIS A 102 27.95 -16.16 -10.44
N ASP A 103 28.34 -14.89 -10.35
CA ASP A 103 29.71 -14.46 -10.05
C ASP A 103 30.15 -14.98 -8.67
N SER A 104 29.29 -14.99 -7.64
CA SER A 104 29.64 -15.53 -6.32
C SER A 104 29.77 -17.06 -6.30
N HIS A 105 29.11 -17.78 -7.21
CA HIS A 105 29.19 -19.24 -7.34
C HIS A 105 30.20 -19.69 -8.41
N CYS A 106 30.55 -18.81 -9.35
CA CYS A 106 31.58 -18.98 -10.37
C CYS A 106 32.94 -18.43 -9.92
N ILE A 107 32.99 -17.68 -8.82
CA ILE A 107 34.18 -17.53 -7.99
C ILE A 107 34.37 -18.86 -7.25
N THR A 108 35.11 -19.73 -7.93
CA THR A 108 36.12 -20.64 -7.37
C THR A 108 36.22 -20.60 -5.84
N ASN A 109 35.92 -21.72 -5.17
CA ASN A 109 36.71 -22.27 -4.05
C ASN A 109 37.38 -21.26 -3.09
N ASP A 110 36.71 -20.17 -2.69
CA ASP A 110 37.34 -19.15 -1.86
C ASP A 110 37.17 -19.50 -0.39
N LYS A 111 38.24 -20.09 0.15
CA LYS A 111 38.50 -20.36 1.57
C LYS A 111 38.54 -19.10 2.46
N GLU A 112 38.04 -17.93 2.01
CA GLU A 112 38.14 -16.63 2.70
C GLU A 112 36.86 -16.17 3.46
N SER A 113 35.72 -16.83 3.25
CA SER A 113 34.45 -16.52 3.94
C SER A 113 34.27 -17.24 5.29
N VAL A 114 35.12 -18.24 5.55
CA VAL A 114 35.09 -19.04 6.78
C VAL A 114 36.26 -18.66 7.66
N HIS A 115 36.04 -18.48 8.96
CA HIS A 115 37.16 -18.28 9.89
C HIS A 115 38.14 -19.47 9.82
N PRO A 116 39.46 -19.27 10.03
CA PRO A 116 40.38 -20.39 10.18
C PRO A 116 39.93 -21.29 11.34
N TYR A 117 40.30 -22.58 11.31
CA TYR A 117 39.97 -23.48 12.40
C TYR A 117 40.55 -22.98 13.72
N ILE A 118 39.67 -22.59 14.63
CA ILE A 118 40.01 -22.26 16.01
C ILE A 118 39.72 -23.51 16.84
N ALA A 119 40.75 -23.99 17.54
CA ALA A 119 40.59 -25.07 18.51
C ALA A 119 40.45 -24.46 19.90
N TYR A 120 39.71 -25.13 20.79
CA TYR A 120 39.77 -24.82 22.21
C TYR A 120 41.20 -24.97 22.74
N THR A 121 41.55 -24.14 23.73
CA THR A 121 42.73 -24.42 24.56
C THR A 121 42.53 -25.74 25.32
N SER A 122 43.61 -26.35 25.80
CA SER A 122 43.51 -27.58 26.60
C SER A 122 42.60 -27.42 27.83
N GLU A 123 42.62 -26.24 28.46
CA GLU A 123 41.77 -25.92 29.62
C GLU A 123 40.29 -25.75 29.23
N GLN A 124 40.01 -25.04 28.13
CA GLN A 124 38.65 -24.89 27.61
C GLN A 124 38.07 -26.25 27.18
N LYS A 125 38.87 -27.07 26.49
CA LYS A 125 38.48 -28.42 26.06
C LYS A 125 38.16 -29.31 27.27
N GLU A 126 39.01 -29.28 28.31
CA GLU A 126 38.74 -30.04 29.53
C GLU A 126 37.49 -29.52 30.26
N ALA A 127 37.22 -28.21 30.27
CA ALA A 127 36.00 -27.66 30.85
C ALA A 127 34.73 -28.19 30.13
N VAL A 128 34.73 -28.19 28.80
CA VAL A 128 33.62 -28.76 27.99
C VAL A 128 33.48 -30.26 28.22
N GLN A 129 34.57 -31.02 28.22
CA GLN A 129 34.53 -32.46 28.48
C GLN A 129 34.07 -32.79 29.91
N ALA A 130 34.50 -32.02 30.91
CA ALA A 130 34.06 -32.16 32.30
C ALA A 130 32.57 -31.86 32.44
N HIS A 131 32.06 -30.84 31.73
CA HIS A 131 30.63 -30.54 31.66
C HIS A 131 29.83 -31.71 31.07
N ILE A 132 30.33 -32.29 29.97
CA ILE A 132 29.71 -33.47 29.33
C ILE A 132 29.71 -34.67 30.28
N ARG A 133 30.85 -34.97 30.93
CA ARG A 133 30.94 -36.06 31.93
C ARG A 133 29.98 -35.87 33.10
N LYS A 134 29.74 -34.62 33.51
CA LYS A 134 28.87 -34.29 34.64
C LYS A 134 27.39 -34.44 34.30
N TYR A 135 26.94 -33.93 33.15
CA TYR A 135 25.51 -33.83 32.85
C TYR A 135 25.00 -34.85 31.83
N PHE A 136 25.84 -35.28 30.89
CA PHE A 136 25.47 -36.21 29.82
C PHE A 136 25.86 -37.64 30.16
N GLY A 137 27.10 -37.87 30.61
CA GLY A 137 27.61 -39.18 31.01
C GLY A 137 29.06 -39.42 30.62
N SER A 138 29.57 -40.62 30.92
CA SER A 138 30.94 -40.99 30.59
C SER A 138 31.18 -40.99 29.08
N ILE A 139 32.30 -40.41 28.64
CA ILE A 139 32.72 -40.41 27.24
C ILE A 139 33.39 -41.75 26.94
N ASN A 140 32.80 -42.53 26.03
CA ASN A 140 33.26 -43.88 25.69
C ASN A 140 34.19 -43.91 24.47
N ALA A 141 33.90 -43.07 23.48
CA ALA A 141 34.68 -42.97 22.26
C ALA A 141 34.72 -41.53 21.74
N ILE A 142 35.68 -41.24 20.87
CA ILE A 142 35.83 -39.96 20.18
C ILE A 142 35.83 -40.24 18.69
N LEU A 143 34.82 -39.73 17.99
CA LEU A 143 34.67 -39.82 16.56
C LEU A 143 35.29 -38.55 15.94
N ARG A 144 36.18 -38.75 14.96
CA ARG A 144 36.83 -37.68 14.21
C ARG A 144 36.47 -37.80 12.75
N SER A 145 36.35 -36.67 12.07
CA SER A 145 36.19 -36.66 10.62
C SER A 145 37.54 -36.93 9.97
N GLU A 146 37.62 -37.96 9.13
CA GLU A 146 38.83 -38.27 8.34
C GLU A 146 38.96 -37.35 7.11
N GLU A 147 37.84 -36.77 6.66
CA GLU A 147 37.75 -35.96 5.44
C GLU A 147 38.02 -34.48 5.67
N THR A 148 37.79 -34.00 6.90
CA THR A 148 37.99 -32.59 7.27
C THR A 148 39.13 -32.47 8.26
N ASN A 149 40.08 -31.55 8.04
CA ASN A 149 41.13 -31.20 9.02
C ASN A 149 40.55 -30.35 10.20
N SER A 150 39.32 -30.67 10.62
CA SER A 150 38.56 -29.96 11.64
C SER A 150 39.04 -30.37 13.04
N PRO A 151 39.26 -29.41 13.96
CA PRO A 151 39.59 -29.70 15.36
C PRO A 151 38.37 -30.14 16.18
N VAL A 152 37.17 -30.16 15.58
CA VAL A 152 35.93 -30.58 16.23
C VAL A 152 35.95 -32.09 16.40
N GLU A 153 35.68 -32.56 17.61
CA GLU A 153 35.53 -33.96 17.95
C GLU A 153 34.07 -34.25 18.30
N ILE A 154 33.55 -35.43 17.93
CA ILE A 154 32.24 -35.90 18.38
C ILE A 154 32.46 -36.93 19.48
N LEU A 155 32.00 -36.62 20.68
CA LEU A 155 32.12 -37.46 21.87
C LEU A 155 30.91 -38.38 21.95
N LEU A 156 31.17 -39.69 21.97
CA LEU A 156 30.15 -40.71 22.16
C LEU A 156 29.95 -40.96 23.65
N VAL A 157 28.74 -40.69 24.13
CA VAL A 157 28.29 -41.03 25.48
C VAL A 157 27.35 -42.24 25.39
N ALA A 158 27.74 -43.35 26.01
CA ALA A 158 26.92 -44.57 26.01
C ALA A 158 25.71 -44.47 26.95
N PRO A 159 24.67 -45.31 26.73
CA PRO A 159 23.55 -45.43 27.64
C PRO A 159 23.99 -45.70 29.09
N THR A 160 23.24 -45.15 30.02
CA THR A 160 23.43 -45.33 31.47
C THR A 160 22.10 -45.78 32.11
N ASN A 161 22.13 -46.21 33.38
CA ASN A 161 20.90 -46.51 34.12
C ASN A 161 19.93 -45.31 34.23
N ARG A 162 20.41 -44.07 34.05
CA ARG A 162 19.60 -42.85 34.07
C ARG A 162 19.07 -42.50 32.67
N TYR A 163 19.83 -42.82 31.62
CA TYR A 163 19.54 -42.46 30.24
C TYR A 163 19.75 -43.67 29.34
N ASP A 164 18.66 -44.33 28.98
CA ASP A 164 18.66 -45.52 28.14
C ASP A 164 18.70 -45.14 26.64
N TYR A 165 19.77 -44.44 26.23
CA TYR A 165 20.01 -44.00 24.86
C TYR A 165 21.46 -43.49 24.72
N TYR A 166 22.01 -43.55 23.50
CA TYR A 166 23.29 -42.93 23.18
C TYR A 166 23.15 -41.41 23.08
N THR A 167 24.20 -40.66 23.41
CA THR A 167 24.25 -39.23 23.12
C THR A 167 25.56 -38.89 22.44
N LEU A 168 25.46 -38.32 21.24
CA LEU A 168 26.61 -37.73 20.54
C LEU A 168 26.67 -36.26 20.89
N VAL A 169 27.86 -35.75 21.23
CA VAL A 169 28.05 -34.33 21.60
C VAL A 169 29.28 -33.79 20.90
N THR A 170 29.19 -32.63 20.25
CA THR A 170 30.36 -31.97 19.69
C THR A 170 31.23 -31.40 20.80
N CYS A 171 32.54 -31.40 20.57
CA CYS A 171 33.52 -30.73 21.39
C CYS A 171 34.49 -29.99 20.46
N GLY A 172 34.35 -28.67 20.40
CA GLY A 172 35.12 -27.79 19.54
C GLY A 172 34.26 -26.91 18.63
N ALA A 173 32.96 -27.19 18.47
CA ALA A 173 32.08 -26.34 17.66
C ALA A 173 31.94 -24.93 18.28
N GLY A 174 31.99 -24.84 19.62
CA GLY A 174 31.92 -23.59 20.37
C GLY A 174 33.27 -22.86 20.51
N ALA A 175 34.35 -23.39 19.92
CA ALA A 175 35.64 -22.70 19.89
C ALA A 175 35.60 -21.44 19.01
N SER A 176 34.68 -21.40 18.05
CA SER A 176 34.33 -20.19 17.29
C SER A 176 33.21 -19.42 17.98
N SER A 177 33.30 -18.09 17.96
CA SER A 177 32.27 -17.19 18.49
C SER A 177 31.46 -16.60 17.34
N MET A 178 30.14 -16.73 17.42
CA MET A 178 29.18 -16.19 16.45
C MET A 178 28.81 -14.75 16.79
N LYS A 179 28.49 -13.95 15.77
CA LYS A 179 28.06 -12.56 15.96
C LYS A 179 26.57 -12.51 16.35
N MET A 180 26.29 -12.42 17.64
CA MET A 180 24.92 -12.41 18.16
C MET A 180 24.22 -11.05 17.99
N PRO A 181 22.91 -11.02 17.63
CA PRO A 181 22.12 -9.78 17.58
C PRO A 181 21.79 -9.23 18.99
N HIS A 182 21.75 -10.09 20.00
CA HIS A 182 21.49 -9.75 21.40
C HIS A 182 22.66 -10.22 22.27
N LYS A 183 23.08 -9.39 23.24
CA LYS A 183 24.23 -9.69 24.10
C LYS A 183 23.94 -10.71 25.20
N ASP A 184 22.67 -10.96 25.48
CA ASP A 184 22.24 -11.81 26.61
C ASP A 184 22.27 -13.31 26.28
N LEU A 185 22.48 -13.66 25.00
CA LEU A 185 22.58 -15.05 24.55
C LEU A 185 24.04 -15.47 24.37
N PRO A 186 24.42 -16.72 24.71
CA PRO A 186 25.76 -17.22 24.45
C PRO A 186 26.12 -17.11 22.96
N SER A 187 27.29 -16.54 22.67
CA SER A 187 27.81 -16.43 21.30
C SER A 187 28.48 -17.71 20.80
N ARG A 188 28.62 -18.71 21.66
CA ARG A 188 29.28 -19.99 21.38
C ARG A 188 28.30 -21.12 21.65
N CYS A 189 28.38 -22.20 20.87
CA CYS A 189 27.54 -23.37 21.09
C CYS A 189 28.18 -24.70 20.70
N GLU A 190 27.79 -25.76 21.41
CA GLU A 190 27.99 -27.16 21.05
C GLU A 190 26.63 -27.79 20.69
N PHE A 191 26.66 -28.83 19.87
CA PHE A 191 25.49 -29.58 19.44
C PHE A 191 25.49 -30.98 20.05
N CYS A 192 24.31 -31.50 20.32
CA CYS A 192 24.14 -32.88 20.72
C CYS A 192 22.93 -33.53 20.05
N ILE A 193 22.93 -34.85 19.96
CA ILE A 193 21.79 -35.62 19.48
C ILE A 193 21.67 -36.93 20.27
N SER A 194 20.46 -37.22 20.74
CA SER A 194 20.14 -38.44 21.47
C SER A 194 19.68 -39.53 20.50
N LEU A 195 20.35 -40.68 20.49
CA LEU A 195 20.11 -41.78 19.56
C LEU A 195 19.63 -43.03 20.30
N PRO A 196 18.73 -43.84 19.73
CA PRO A 196 18.12 -44.95 20.45
C PRO A 196 19.15 -46.04 20.83
N PRO A 197 18.89 -46.86 21.86
CA PRO A 197 19.80 -47.94 22.30
C PRO A 197 20.19 -48.93 21.21
N GLU A 198 19.31 -49.15 20.23
CA GLU A 198 19.53 -50.02 19.09
C GLU A 198 20.44 -49.43 18.00
N TRP A 199 20.79 -48.13 18.06
CA TRP A 199 21.71 -47.50 17.10
C TRP A 199 23.12 -48.10 17.22
N ASN A 200 23.77 -48.37 16.07
CA ASN A 200 25.06 -49.02 16.04
C ASN A 200 26.21 -48.01 15.83
N PRO A 201 26.99 -47.66 16.89
CA PRO A 201 28.09 -46.71 16.78
C PRO A 201 29.27 -47.18 15.92
N GLU A 202 29.38 -48.48 15.65
CA GLU A 202 30.48 -49.07 14.86
C GLU A 202 30.10 -49.30 13.38
N SER A 203 28.85 -49.04 13.03
CA SER A 203 28.34 -49.20 11.67
C SER A 203 28.86 -48.12 10.73
N ASN A 204 29.19 -48.53 9.50
CA ASN A 204 29.52 -47.62 8.40
C ASN A 204 28.34 -47.45 7.43
N GLU A 205 27.17 -48.00 7.76
CA GLU A 205 25.98 -47.82 6.93
C GLU A 205 25.48 -46.36 7.01
N PRO A 206 25.03 -45.79 5.89
CA PRO A 206 24.54 -44.40 5.86
C PRO A 206 23.45 -44.07 6.90
N GLU A 207 22.59 -45.04 7.24
CA GLU A 207 21.52 -44.91 8.24
C GLU A 207 22.01 -44.72 9.69
N ASP A 208 23.22 -45.16 10.00
CA ASP A 208 23.86 -44.97 11.31
C ASP A 208 24.81 -43.76 11.31
N ARG A 209 25.29 -43.33 10.13
CA ARG A 209 26.29 -42.26 9.97
C ARG A 209 25.72 -40.85 9.94
N TRP A 210 24.49 -40.67 9.47
CA TRP A 210 23.87 -39.34 9.32
C TRP A 210 23.92 -38.45 10.57
N PRO A 211 23.76 -38.93 11.82
CA PRO A 211 23.81 -38.05 13.00
C PRO A 211 25.20 -37.42 13.18
N VAL A 212 26.25 -38.20 12.93
CA VAL A 212 27.65 -37.76 13.03
C VAL A 212 27.94 -36.71 11.97
N GLU A 213 27.49 -36.95 10.73
CA GLU A 213 27.66 -36.03 9.60
C GLU A 213 26.95 -34.70 9.84
N TRP A 214 25.70 -34.73 10.31
CA TRP A 214 24.95 -33.52 10.62
C TRP A 214 25.53 -32.71 11.78
N LEU A 215 26.11 -33.37 12.80
CA LEU A 215 26.85 -32.67 13.86
C LEU A 215 28.06 -31.91 13.31
N PHE A 216 28.85 -32.52 12.41
CA PHE A 216 29.95 -31.83 11.75
C PHE A 216 29.47 -30.66 10.87
N ARG A 217 28.36 -30.85 10.13
CA ARG A 217 27.74 -29.77 9.33
C ARG A 217 27.29 -28.60 10.22
N CYS A 218 26.62 -28.89 11.34
CA CYS A 218 26.22 -27.87 12.31
C CYS A 218 27.43 -27.14 12.91
N ALA A 219 28.51 -27.86 13.21
CA ALA A 219 29.76 -27.25 13.69
C ALA A 219 30.41 -26.32 12.64
N GLU A 220 30.29 -26.63 11.34
CA GLU A 220 30.81 -25.75 10.30
C GLU A 220 30.00 -24.45 10.18
N LEU A 221 28.70 -24.48 10.48
CA LEU A 221 27.85 -23.27 10.46
C LEU A 221 28.29 -22.22 11.49
N THR A 222 28.86 -22.63 12.64
CA THR A 222 29.32 -21.68 13.68
C THR A 222 30.54 -20.86 13.25
N ARG A 223 31.20 -21.26 12.14
CA ARG A 223 32.40 -20.61 11.59
C ARG A 223 32.10 -19.59 10.50
N GLN A 224 30.85 -19.51 10.03
CA GLN A 224 30.45 -18.60 8.97
C GLN A 224 30.21 -17.19 9.52
N LYS A 225 30.82 -16.16 8.89
CA LYS A 225 30.87 -14.77 9.42
C LYS A 225 29.50 -14.13 9.71
N ASP A 226 28.46 -14.55 8.99
CA ASP A 226 27.12 -13.94 9.04
C ASP A 226 26.03 -14.89 9.57
N ILE A 227 26.42 -16.01 10.20
CA ILE A 227 25.49 -16.95 10.82
C ILE A 227 25.53 -16.84 12.34
N TRP A 228 24.36 -16.93 12.97
CA TRP A 228 24.22 -17.13 14.40
C TRP A 228 23.10 -18.15 14.67
N LEU A 229 23.26 -18.93 15.73
CA LEU A 229 22.36 -20.03 16.06
C LEU A 229 21.84 -19.89 17.49
N THR A 230 20.55 -20.16 17.69
CA THR A 230 19.94 -20.22 19.01
C THR A 230 18.81 -21.24 19.07
N CYS A 231 18.32 -21.52 20.28
CA CYS A 231 17.19 -22.39 20.53
C CYS A 231 15.96 -21.92 19.72
N GLY A 232 15.31 -22.85 19.04
CA GLY A 232 14.20 -22.58 18.14
C GLY A 232 14.59 -22.34 16.69
N HIS A 233 15.87 -22.30 16.31
CA HIS A 233 16.27 -22.29 14.90
C HIS A 233 16.13 -23.68 14.26
N THR A 234 15.97 -23.72 12.93
CA THR A 234 15.97 -24.95 12.14
C THR A 234 17.15 -24.94 11.18
N VAL A 235 17.87 -26.05 11.09
CA VAL A 235 18.98 -26.28 10.17
C VAL A 235 18.54 -27.30 9.10
N SER A 236 18.79 -27.01 7.83
CA SER A 236 18.49 -27.89 6.69
C SER A 236 19.34 -27.50 5.50
N ASP A 237 19.60 -28.44 4.60
CA ASP A 237 20.19 -28.23 3.28
C ASP A 237 19.17 -28.42 2.14
N GLY A 238 17.88 -28.59 2.48
CA GLY A 238 16.79 -28.83 1.54
C GLY A 238 16.68 -30.29 1.06
N SER A 239 17.47 -31.20 1.63
CA SER A 239 17.43 -32.64 1.34
C SER A 239 17.04 -33.45 2.58
N PRO A 240 16.52 -34.67 2.41
CA PRO A 240 16.29 -35.56 3.54
C PRO A 240 17.57 -35.78 4.36
N LEU A 241 17.43 -35.90 5.69
CA LEU A 241 18.57 -36.08 6.59
C LEU A 241 19.43 -37.30 6.23
N HIS A 242 18.77 -38.33 5.67
CA HIS A 242 19.36 -39.51 5.04
C HIS A 242 18.33 -40.12 4.05
N GLU A 243 18.78 -40.96 3.11
CA GLU A 243 17.94 -41.55 2.05
C GLU A 243 16.70 -42.32 2.55
N ASN A 244 16.78 -42.90 3.76
CA ASN A 244 15.74 -43.74 4.35
C ASN A 244 14.72 -42.99 5.23
N THR A 245 14.71 -41.66 5.23
CA THR A 245 13.76 -40.85 6.01
C THR A 245 13.15 -39.74 5.18
N ALA A 246 11.92 -39.33 5.49
CA ALA A 246 11.29 -38.13 4.93
C ALA A 246 11.55 -36.86 5.79
N MET A 247 12.32 -36.99 6.87
CA MET A 247 12.76 -35.84 7.67
C MET A 247 13.82 -35.05 6.91
N GLU A 248 13.70 -33.72 6.88
CA GLU A 248 14.51 -32.83 6.03
C GLU A 248 15.32 -31.81 6.84
N SER A 249 15.05 -31.71 8.15
CA SER A 249 15.57 -30.60 8.94
C SER A 249 15.74 -30.93 10.41
N LEU A 250 16.57 -30.15 11.10
CA LEU A 250 16.91 -30.31 12.51
C LEU A 250 16.52 -29.05 13.27
N LEU A 251 15.63 -29.17 14.24
CA LEU A 251 15.26 -28.12 15.18
C LEU A 251 16.26 -28.08 16.34
N LEU A 252 16.77 -26.89 16.66
CA LEU A 252 17.65 -26.69 17.81
C LEU A 252 16.81 -26.48 19.07
N LEU A 253 16.95 -27.36 20.04
CA LEU A 253 16.28 -27.27 21.35
C LEU A 253 17.29 -27.21 22.49
N SER A 254 16.83 -26.86 23.69
CA SER A 254 17.62 -27.09 24.90
C SER A 254 17.65 -28.59 25.23
N PRO A 255 18.76 -29.15 25.74
CA PRO A 255 18.88 -30.58 26.02
C PRO A 255 17.77 -31.07 26.94
N GLU A 256 16.96 -32.02 26.46
CA GLU A 256 15.81 -32.53 27.21
C GLU A 256 16.22 -33.59 28.24
N LYS A 257 15.43 -33.72 29.31
CA LYS A 257 15.65 -34.67 30.41
C LYS A 257 17.04 -34.56 31.04
N ARG A 258 17.58 -33.35 31.09
CA ARG A 258 18.83 -33.02 31.77
C ARG A 258 18.56 -32.01 32.88
N ASP A 259 19.52 -31.88 33.79
CA ASP A 259 19.48 -30.81 34.78
C ASP A 259 19.56 -29.46 34.04
N GLU A 260 18.90 -28.41 34.55
CA GLU A 260 18.79 -27.10 33.86
C GLU A 260 20.18 -26.52 33.50
N GLN A 261 21.20 -26.82 34.30
CA GLN A 261 22.57 -26.39 34.05
C GLN A 261 23.27 -27.13 32.89
N ALA A 262 22.69 -28.20 32.34
CA ALA A 262 23.28 -28.94 31.23
C ALA A 262 23.32 -28.14 29.93
N GLY A 263 22.41 -27.18 29.76
CA GLY A 263 22.28 -26.36 28.55
C GLY A 263 23.38 -25.30 28.38
N GLU A 264 24.24 -25.07 29.38
CA GLU A 264 25.27 -24.04 29.30
C GLU A 264 26.53 -24.43 30.09
N CYS A 265 27.69 -24.41 29.43
CA CYS A 265 29.00 -24.57 30.06
C CYS A 265 29.70 -23.21 30.18
N THR A 266 30.27 -22.91 31.34
CA THR A 266 31.14 -21.74 31.52
C THR A 266 32.60 -22.15 31.30
N LEU A 267 33.29 -21.48 30.38
CA LEU A 267 34.71 -21.68 30.08
C LEU A 267 35.60 -21.02 31.15
N PRO A 268 36.90 -21.38 31.24
CA PRO A 268 37.83 -20.79 32.21
C PRO A 268 38.01 -19.27 32.10
N ASP A 269 37.79 -18.71 30.91
CA ASP A 269 37.82 -17.27 30.63
C ASP A 269 36.50 -16.55 31.00
N GLY A 270 35.50 -17.28 31.47
CA GLY A 270 34.18 -16.78 31.86
C GLY A 270 33.17 -16.71 30.70
N GLU A 271 33.57 -17.02 29.46
CA GLU A 271 32.63 -17.10 28.35
C GLU A 271 31.70 -18.31 28.48
N LYS A 272 30.47 -18.17 27.95
CA LYS A 272 29.43 -19.20 28.01
C LYS A 272 29.30 -19.91 26.68
N VAL A 273 29.13 -21.24 26.74
CA VAL A 273 28.90 -22.12 25.59
C VAL A 273 27.54 -22.80 25.78
N ALA A 274 26.59 -22.50 24.91
CA ALA A 274 25.28 -23.14 24.91
C ALA A 274 25.35 -24.57 24.36
N PHE A 275 24.53 -25.48 24.86
CA PHE A 275 24.34 -26.81 24.28
C PHE A 275 22.98 -26.84 23.60
N TYR A 276 22.94 -27.20 22.31
CA TYR A 276 21.70 -27.37 21.56
C TYR A 276 21.51 -28.83 21.17
N GLU A 277 20.36 -29.38 21.51
CA GLU A 277 19.94 -30.70 21.06
C GLU A 277 19.29 -30.61 19.67
N LEU A 278 19.74 -31.46 18.76
CA LEU A 278 19.24 -31.57 17.40
C LEU A 278 18.02 -32.48 17.38
N TYR A 279 16.86 -31.91 17.05
CA TYR A 279 15.60 -32.63 16.97
C TYR A 279 15.16 -32.78 15.50
N PRO A 280 15.18 -33.98 14.91
CA PRO A 280 14.75 -34.21 13.52
C PRO A 280 13.29 -33.84 13.29
N LEU A 281 12.99 -33.12 12.20
CA LEU A 281 11.65 -32.71 11.80
C LEU A 281 11.31 -33.19 10.38
N TYR A 282 10.06 -33.59 10.19
CA TYR A 282 9.46 -33.73 8.87
C TYR A 282 9.28 -32.37 8.20
N LYS A 283 9.22 -32.36 6.87
CA LYS A 283 8.96 -31.15 6.09
C LYS A 283 7.68 -30.45 6.55
N GLU A 284 6.61 -31.21 6.75
CA GLU A 284 5.30 -30.70 7.18
C GLU A 284 5.36 -30.06 8.57
N GLU A 285 6.18 -30.59 9.48
CA GLU A 285 6.37 -30.02 10.82
C GLU A 285 7.17 -28.71 10.77
N THR A 286 8.16 -28.64 9.87
CA THR A 286 8.91 -27.41 9.60
C THR A 286 8.04 -26.34 8.95
N GLU A 287 7.20 -26.71 7.97
CA GLU A 287 6.21 -25.80 7.39
C GLU A 287 5.17 -25.36 8.43
N PHE A 288 4.72 -26.28 9.30
CA PHE A 288 3.79 -25.97 10.39
C PHE A 288 4.40 -24.97 11.37
N LYS A 289 5.65 -25.16 11.78
CA LYS A 289 6.39 -24.21 12.62
C LYS A 289 6.54 -22.85 11.96
N GLN A 290 6.87 -22.80 10.66
CA GLN A 290 7.01 -21.53 9.94
C GLN A 290 5.70 -20.76 9.88
N ALA A 291 4.57 -21.45 9.72
CA ALA A 291 3.26 -20.84 9.62
C ALA A 291 2.63 -20.51 10.99
N ASN A 292 2.85 -21.33 12.01
CA ASN A 292 2.13 -21.27 13.28
C ASN A 292 3.04 -20.93 14.48
N GLY A 293 4.35 -20.82 14.28
CA GLY A 293 5.33 -20.53 15.34
C GLY A 293 5.79 -21.77 16.11
N LEU A 294 6.91 -21.60 16.83
CA LEU A 294 7.57 -22.69 17.58
C LEU A 294 6.71 -23.28 18.71
N ALA A 295 6.04 -22.43 19.49
CA ALA A 295 5.26 -22.89 20.65
C ALA A 295 4.16 -23.90 20.25
N ASN A 296 3.51 -23.65 19.12
CA ASN A 296 2.46 -24.54 18.59
C ASN A 296 3.03 -25.85 18.05
N LEU A 297 4.23 -25.83 17.45
CA LEU A 297 4.91 -27.07 17.07
C LEU A 297 5.29 -27.87 18.33
N LEU A 298 5.82 -27.22 19.37
CA LEU A 298 6.19 -27.90 20.61
C LEU A 298 4.99 -28.55 21.31
N ASP A 299 3.80 -27.94 21.29
CA ASP A 299 2.59 -28.58 21.82
C ASP A 299 2.18 -29.84 21.02
N LYS A 300 2.40 -29.85 19.70
CA LYS A 300 2.19 -31.05 18.88
C LYS A 300 3.24 -32.14 19.13
N LEU A 301 4.47 -31.73 19.43
CA LEU A 301 5.60 -32.64 19.69
C LEU A 301 5.66 -33.13 21.16
N LYS A 302 4.81 -32.64 22.06
CA LYS A 302 4.89 -32.94 23.50
C LYS A 302 4.87 -34.43 23.86
N ASP A 303 4.21 -35.25 23.05
CA ASP A 303 4.10 -36.69 23.23
C ASP A 303 5.16 -37.48 22.44
N CYS A 304 5.97 -36.79 21.63
CA CYS A 304 7.08 -37.39 20.90
C CYS A 304 8.33 -37.44 21.79
N SER A 305 9.11 -38.52 21.64
CA SER A 305 10.41 -38.59 22.32
C SER A 305 11.39 -37.59 21.72
N HIS A 306 12.29 -37.06 22.55
CA HIS A 306 13.47 -36.29 22.16
C HIS A 306 14.55 -37.15 21.51
N ILE A 307 14.48 -38.48 21.64
CA ILE A 307 15.37 -39.41 20.97
C ILE A 307 15.10 -39.37 19.47
N ALA A 308 16.16 -39.14 18.68
CA ALA A 308 16.14 -38.99 17.24
C ALA A 308 15.88 -40.34 16.54
N ARG A 309 14.60 -40.74 16.50
CA ARG A 309 14.13 -41.89 15.72
C ARG A 309 13.50 -41.41 14.42
N THR A 310 14.01 -41.89 13.29
CA THR A 310 13.54 -41.53 11.95
C THR A 310 12.20 -42.18 11.58
N ASP A 311 11.75 -43.14 12.38
CA ASP A 311 10.49 -43.88 12.23
C ASP A 311 9.33 -43.31 13.08
N ARG A 312 9.54 -42.21 13.82
CA ARG A 312 8.49 -41.65 14.68
C ARG A 312 7.31 -41.13 13.84
N ARG A 313 6.15 -41.01 14.48
CA ARG A 313 4.98 -40.39 13.85
C ARG A 313 5.28 -38.94 13.43
N ASN A 314 4.90 -38.58 12.21
CA ASN A 314 4.80 -37.19 11.78
C ASN A 314 3.57 -36.54 12.43
N THR A 315 3.78 -35.57 13.31
CA THR A 315 2.71 -34.90 14.08
C THR A 315 1.89 -33.91 13.23
N CYS A 316 2.42 -33.58 12.06
CA CYS A 316 1.83 -32.71 11.06
C CYS A 316 1.62 -33.45 9.74
N GLU A 317 1.46 -34.78 9.75
CA GLU A 317 1.23 -35.57 8.54
C GLU A 317 0.03 -35.03 7.74
N GLY A 318 0.22 -34.83 6.43
CA GLY A 318 -0.78 -34.25 5.54
C GLY A 318 -0.92 -32.73 5.65
N TYR A 319 -0.19 -32.07 6.56
CA TYR A 319 -0.10 -30.62 6.57
C TYR A 319 0.73 -30.16 5.38
N SER A 320 0.07 -29.50 4.43
CA SER A 320 0.74 -28.73 3.39
C SER A 320 0.36 -27.28 3.59
N ALA A 321 1.34 -26.38 3.57
CA ALA A 321 1.06 -24.95 3.53
C ALA A 321 0.19 -24.53 2.30
N PHE A 322 -0.01 -25.43 1.32
CA PHE A 322 -0.64 -25.19 0.02
C PHE A 322 -1.86 -26.08 -0.34
N HIS A 323 -2.26 -27.06 0.48
CA HIS A 323 -3.47 -27.87 0.23
C HIS A 323 -4.51 -27.76 1.35
N SER A 324 -5.50 -26.88 1.15
CA SER A 324 -6.87 -27.01 1.68
C SER A 324 -7.76 -25.92 1.08
N ALA A 325 -8.09 -26.09 -0.20
CA ALA A 325 -9.19 -25.40 -0.84
C ALA A 325 -9.88 -26.39 -1.79
N GLU A 326 -10.49 -27.45 -1.23
CA GLU A 326 -11.64 -28.18 -1.79
C GLU A 326 -11.92 -29.43 -0.92
N ASN A 327 -13.12 -29.48 -0.33
CA ASN A 327 -13.84 -30.62 0.25
C ASN A 327 -13.17 -31.51 1.33
N ASP A 328 -13.47 -31.26 2.60
CA ASP A 328 -14.47 -32.00 3.39
C ASP A 328 -14.30 -31.69 4.89
N GLY A 329 -15.40 -31.38 5.58
CA GLY A 329 -15.38 -30.83 6.93
C GLY A 329 -15.20 -31.87 8.04
N VAL A 330 -14.23 -31.61 8.93
CA VAL A 330 -14.30 -31.90 10.37
C VAL A 330 -13.60 -30.75 11.13
N ILE A 331 -14.26 -30.27 12.19
CA ILE A 331 -14.07 -29.01 12.91
C ILE A 331 -12.85 -29.04 13.85
N LEU A 332 -11.88 -28.15 13.64
CA LEU A 332 -11.05 -27.47 14.67
C LEU A 332 -10.67 -26.06 14.15
N ASP A 333 -10.65 -25.09 15.07
CA ASP A 333 -10.90 -23.65 14.90
C ASP A 333 -9.96 -22.88 13.94
N ASP A 334 -10.55 -22.33 12.87
CA ASP A 334 -9.95 -21.64 11.72
C ASP A 334 -9.92 -20.10 11.92
N SER A 335 -9.71 -19.65 13.15
CA SER A 335 -10.13 -18.30 13.59
C SER A 335 -9.21 -17.14 13.20
N ASN A 336 -8.11 -17.31 12.45
CA ASN A 336 -7.18 -16.18 12.27
C ASN A 336 -6.43 -16.00 10.93
N ARG A 337 -6.85 -16.61 9.80
CA ARG A 337 -6.37 -16.20 8.47
C ARG A 337 -7.39 -15.34 7.73
N MET A 338 -7.27 -14.01 7.86
CA MET A 338 -8.04 -13.06 7.06
C MET A 338 -7.63 -13.10 5.58
N THR A 339 -8.49 -13.65 4.73
CA THR A 339 -8.39 -13.55 3.26
C THR A 339 -9.08 -12.26 2.80
N PHE A 340 -8.69 -11.62 1.69
CA PHE A 340 -9.41 -10.42 1.17
C PHE A 340 -10.92 -10.66 1.01
N ARG A 341 -11.31 -11.87 0.59
CA ARG A 341 -12.71 -12.31 0.56
C ARG A 341 -13.34 -12.38 1.96
N SER A 342 -12.63 -12.81 3.00
CA SER A 342 -13.16 -12.84 4.37
C SER A 342 -13.27 -11.44 4.98
N ILE A 343 -12.42 -10.50 4.58
CA ILE A 343 -12.54 -9.07 4.95
C ILE A 343 -13.81 -8.48 4.34
N LEU A 344 -14.21 -8.91 3.14
CA LEU A 344 -15.43 -8.44 2.47
C LEU A 344 -16.68 -9.27 2.78
N THR A 345 -16.57 -10.39 3.50
CA THR A 345 -17.76 -11.20 3.80
C THR A 345 -18.33 -10.76 5.15
N PRO A 346 -19.60 -10.32 5.24
CA PRO A 346 -20.23 -10.03 6.53
C PRO A 346 -20.25 -11.27 7.42
N ARG A 347 -19.49 -11.25 8.51
CA ARG A 347 -19.39 -12.34 9.49
C ARG A 347 -19.30 -11.79 10.89
N LYS A 348 -19.69 -12.57 11.91
CA LYS A 348 -19.62 -12.14 13.31
C LYS A 348 -18.20 -11.66 13.67
N GLY A 349 -18.05 -10.38 14.03
CA GLY A 349 -16.75 -9.72 14.26
C GLY A 349 -16.18 -8.90 13.09
N ASN A 350 -16.80 -8.97 11.90
CA ASN A 350 -16.50 -8.19 10.71
C ASN A 350 -17.78 -8.07 9.84
N MET A 351 -18.84 -7.49 10.41
CA MET A 351 -20.13 -7.24 9.74
C MET A 351 -20.27 -5.80 9.30
N ALA A 352 -19.87 -4.83 10.12
CA ALA A 352 -20.12 -3.42 9.88
C ALA A 352 -19.30 -2.91 8.70
N THR A 353 -18.00 -3.23 8.65
CA THR A 353 -17.09 -2.76 7.60
C THR A 353 -17.53 -3.22 6.20
N PRO A 354 -17.83 -4.52 5.96
CA PRO A 354 -18.31 -4.96 4.65
C PRO A 354 -19.67 -4.36 4.27
N ILE A 355 -20.59 -4.25 5.23
CA ILE A 355 -21.92 -3.67 4.98
C ILE A 355 -21.80 -2.20 4.58
N LEU A 356 -20.98 -1.42 5.29
CA LEU A 356 -20.73 -0.02 4.93
C LEU A 356 -20.10 0.11 3.54
N VAL A 357 -19.15 -0.75 3.20
CA VAL A 357 -18.57 -0.80 1.85
C VAL A 357 -19.64 -1.09 0.80
N TYR A 358 -20.49 -2.08 1.04
CA TYR A 358 -21.58 -2.43 0.12
C TYR A 358 -22.61 -1.32 -0.03
N ILE A 359 -22.95 -0.61 1.05
CA ILE A 359 -23.87 0.53 0.99
C ILE A 359 -23.28 1.64 0.11
N ASN A 360 -22.03 2.05 0.36
CA ASN A 360 -21.35 3.09 -0.41
C ASN A 360 -21.23 2.73 -1.91
N VAL A 361 -20.81 1.49 -2.20
CA VAL A 361 -20.70 1.00 -3.59
C VAL A 361 -22.08 0.93 -4.25
N SER A 362 -23.11 0.46 -3.54
CA SER A 362 -24.46 0.36 -4.10
C SER A 362 -25.06 1.72 -4.41
N ILE A 363 -24.90 2.71 -3.51
CA ILE A 363 -25.37 4.08 -3.72
C ILE A 363 -24.66 4.69 -4.94
N PHE A 364 -23.34 4.54 -5.05
CA PHE A 364 -22.61 5.05 -6.20
C PHE A 364 -23.04 4.38 -7.53
N LEU A 365 -23.27 3.06 -7.53
CA LEU A 365 -23.80 2.37 -8.71
C LEU A 365 -25.19 2.89 -9.09
N LEU A 366 -26.07 3.13 -8.12
CA LEU A 366 -27.39 3.71 -8.36
C LEU A 366 -27.30 5.15 -8.90
N MET A 367 -26.38 5.97 -8.39
CA MET A 367 -26.09 7.31 -8.92
C MET A 367 -25.76 7.24 -10.42
N VAL A 368 -24.84 6.36 -10.80
CA VAL A 368 -24.40 6.20 -12.19
C VAL A 368 -25.53 5.67 -13.08
N LEU A 369 -26.32 4.70 -12.59
CA LEU A 369 -27.48 4.18 -13.31
C LEU A 369 -28.58 5.24 -13.53
N CYS A 370 -28.67 6.24 -12.64
CA CYS A 370 -29.59 7.36 -12.76
C CYS A 370 -29.00 8.57 -13.52
N GLY A 371 -27.86 8.41 -14.19
CA GLY A 371 -27.29 9.44 -15.09
C GLY A 371 -26.22 10.34 -14.47
N VAL A 372 -25.75 10.07 -13.25
CA VAL A 372 -24.59 10.79 -12.69
C VAL A 372 -23.31 10.32 -13.38
N ASN A 373 -22.45 11.26 -13.80
CA ASN A 373 -21.20 10.93 -14.48
C ASN A 373 -20.29 10.04 -13.61
N PHE A 374 -19.74 8.99 -14.21
CA PHE A 374 -18.93 7.99 -13.49
C PHE A 374 -17.59 8.53 -12.96
N LEU A 375 -16.99 9.50 -13.64
CA LEU A 375 -15.68 10.07 -13.30
C LEU A 375 -15.78 11.46 -12.69
N PHE A 376 -16.63 12.32 -13.28
CA PHE A 376 -16.71 13.74 -12.96
C PHE A 376 -18.17 14.18 -12.76
N PRO A 377 -18.82 13.81 -11.64
CA PRO A 377 -20.15 14.32 -11.31
C PRO A 377 -20.17 15.85 -11.18
N THR A 378 -21.22 16.49 -11.69
CA THR A 378 -21.46 17.93 -11.47
C THR A 378 -21.99 18.19 -10.06
N GLY A 379 -21.82 19.41 -9.54
CA GLY A 379 -22.35 19.81 -8.23
C GLY A 379 -23.86 19.58 -8.08
N ILE A 380 -24.64 19.95 -9.11
CA ILE A 380 -26.10 19.73 -9.16
C ILE A 380 -26.42 18.24 -9.06
N SER A 381 -25.70 17.39 -9.80
CA SER A 381 -25.97 15.95 -9.83
C SER A 381 -25.77 15.29 -8.47
N ILE A 382 -24.77 15.69 -7.69
CA ILE A 382 -24.53 15.17 -6.34
C ILE A 382 -25.45 15.81 -5.29
N LEU A 383 -25.86 17.08 -5.47
CA LEU A 383 -26.87 17.72 -4.63
C LEU A 383 -28.23 17.02 -4.72
N LYS A 384 -28.65 16.56 -5.91
CA LYS A 384 -29.86 15.75 -6.09
C LYS A 384 -29.83 14.45 -5.28
N TRP A 385 -28.64 13.87 -5.10
CA TRP A 385 -28.45 12.65 -4.34
C TRP A 385 -28.33 12.85 -2.83
N GLY A 386 -28.21 14.10 -2.37
CA GLY A 386 -28.13 14.42 -0.94
C GLY A 386 -26.74 14.84 -0.45
N ALA A 387 -25.89 15.40 -1.31
CA ALA A 387 -24.67 16.07 -0.87
C ALA A 387 -24.98 17.19 0.14
N ASP A 388 -24.03 17.45 1.02
CA ASP A 388 -24.12 18.49 2.04
C ASP A 388 -23.84 19.85 1.41
N PHE A 389 -24.67 20.82 1.77
CA PHE A 389 -24.60 22.20 1.28
C PHE A 389 -25.42 23.08 2.23
N GLY A 390 -24.79 24.10 2.82
CA GLY A 390 -25.33 24.92 3.90
C GLY A 390 -26.71 25.51 3.59
N PRO A 391 -26.89 26.16 2.42
CA PRO A 391 -28.17 26.73 2.03
C PRO A 391 -29.35 25.76 2.03
N LEU A 392 -29.14 24.47 1.72
CA LEU A 392 -30.21 23.47 1.73
C LEU A 392 -30.33 22.76 3.08
N THR A 393 -29.18 22.46 3.68
CA THR A 393 -29.08 21.60 4.87
C THR A 393 -29.54 22.34 6.13
N LEU A 394 -29.14 23.59 6.28
CA LEU A 394 -29.47 24.44 7.43
C LEU A 394 -30.86 25.08 7.31
N SER A 395 -31.51 25.03 6.15
CA SER A 395 -32.85 25.58 5.91
C SER A 395 -33.98 24.54 5.93
N GLY A 396 -33.68 23.27 6.26
CA GLY A 396 -34.71 22.23 6.46
C GLY A 396 -34.39 20.84 5.90
N GLU A 397 -33.34 20.69 5.09
CA GLU A 397 -32.91 19.39 4.56
C GLU A 397 -31.81 18.75 5.42
N TRP A 398 -32.02 18.73 6.74
CA TRP A 398 -31.07 18.25 7.76
C TRP A 398 -30.53 16.84 7.49
N TRP A 399 -31.31 16.00 6.79
CA TRP A 399 -30.94 14.63 6.41
C TRP A 399 -29.69 14.58 5.51
N ARG A 400 -29.33 15.70 4.86
CA ARG A 400 -28.09 15.84 4.07
C ARG A 400 -26.83 15.62 4.89
N THR A 401 -26.83 16.01 6.16
CA THR A 401 -25.73 15.72 7.10
C THR A 401 -25.46 14.23 7.27
N PHE A 402 -26.47 13.38 7.01
CA PHE A 402 -26.34 11.93 7.02
C PHE A 402 -25.98 11.38 5.63
N THR A 403 -26.74 11.76 4.59
CA THR A 403 -26.58 11.18 3.25
C THR A 403 -25.26 11.54 2.57
N CYS A 404 -24.70 12.72 2.85
CA CYS A 404 -23.43 13.16 2.27
C CYS A 404 -22.28 12.19 2.57
N ASN A 405 -22.34 11.44 3.68
CA ASN A 405 -21.34 10.44 4.07
C ASN A 405 -21.34 9.17 3.21
N PHE A 406 -22.27 9.04 2.25
CA PHE A 406 -22.40 7.86 1.40
C PHE A 406 -22.33 8.15 -0.11
N ILE A 407 -22.37 9.43 -0.48
CA ILE A 407 -22.34 9.90 -1.87
C ILE A 407 -20.90 10.18 -2.27
N HIS A 408 -20.52 9.90 -3.52
CA HIS A 408 -19.14 10.06 -3.98
C HIS A 408 -19.04 10.83 -5.30
N ILE A 409 -18.04 11.71 -5.35
CA ILE A 409 -17.72 12.58 -6.50
C ILE A 409 -16.83 11.83 -7.49
N GLY A 410 -17.35 10.74 -8.06
CA GLY A 410 -16.67 9.91 -9.05
C GLY A 410 -15.99 8.65 -8.50
N VAL A 411 -15.62 7.75 -9.41
CA VAL A 411 -15.14 6.40 -9.05
C VAL A 411 -13.81 6.42 -8.29
N ILE A 412 -12.90 7.35 -8.63
CA ILE A 412 -11.60 7.44 -7.95
C ILE A 412 -11.80 7.81 -6.49
N HIS A 413 -12.70 8.77 -6.23
CA HIS A 413 -13.04 9.19 -4.88
C HIS A 413 -13.67 8.03 -4.08
N LEU A 414 -14.59 7.27 -4.69
CA LEU A 414 -15.14 6.05 -4.08
C LEU A 414 -14.05 5.02 -3.74
N LEU A 415 -13.18 4.67 -4.69
CA LEU A 415 -12.16 3.65 -4.50
C LEU A 415 -11.21 4.00 -3.35
N MET A 416 -10.80 5.26 -3.26
CA MET A 416 -9.93 5.73 -2.17
C MET A 416 -10.62 5.64 -0.80
N ASN A 417 -11.90 6.01 -0.72
CA ASN A 417 -12.68 5.89 0.51
C ASN A 417 -12.89 4.43 0.91
N MET A 418 -13.23 3.55 -0.04
CA MET A 418 -13.43 2.13 0.25
C MET A 418 -12.13 1.45 0.67
N TYR A 419 -11.00 1.83 0.06
CA TYR A 419 -9.69 1.38 0.49
C TYR A 419 -9.38 1.81 1.93
N ALA A 420 -9.56 3.09 2.25
CA ALA A 420 -9.32 3.60 3.60
C ALA A 420 -10.25 2.95 4.63
N LEU A 421 -11.55 2.83 4.32
CA LEU A 421 -12.56 2.20 5.16
C LEU A 421 -12.26 0.73 5.42
N LEU A 422 -11.86 -0.04 4.40
CA LEU A 422 -11.48 -1.45 4.57
C LEU A 422 -10.22 -1.58 5.43
N TYR A 423 -9.23 -0.72 5.21
CA TYR A 423 -7.97 -0.75 5.95
C TYR A 423 -8.18 -0.49 7.44
N ILE A 424 -8.91 0.59 7.79
CA ILE A 424 -9.14 0.93 9.20
C ILE A 424 -10.25 0.09 9.82
N GLY A 425 -11.35 -0.16 9.09
CA GLY A 425 -12.54 -0.82 9.58
C GLY A 425 -12.29 -2.29 9.93
N ALA A 426 -11.57 -3.04 9.09
CA ALA A 426 -11.30 -4.45 9.36
C ALA A 426 -10.51 -4.65 10.66
N TYR A 427 -9.59 -3.75 10.98
CA TYR A 427 -8.82 -3.78 12.21
C TYR A 427 -9.63 -3.24 13.40
N LEU A 428 -10.27 -2.08 13.23
CA LEU A 428 -10.97 -1.39 14.29
C LEU A 428 -12.22 -2.15 14.74
N GLU A 429 -12.93 -2.81 13.82
CA GLU A 429 -14.12 -3.58 14.15
C GLU A 429 -13.82 -4.77 15.08
N GLN A 430 -12.65 -5.40 14.93
CA GLN A 430 -12.21 -6.44 15.86
C GLN A 430 -11.90 -5.89 17.25
N LEU A 431 -11.49 -4.63 17.32
CA LEU A 431 -11.13 -3.96 18.57
C LEU A 431 -12.35 -3.43 19.33
N VAL A 432 -13.28 -2.77 18.62
CA VAL A 432 -14.43 -2.08 19.25
C VAL A 432 -15.74 -2.86 19.13
N GLY A 433 -15.81 -3.82 18.22
CA GLY A 433 -17.01 -4.59 17.90
C GLY A 433 -17.91 -3.91 16.86
N THR A 434 -18.69 -4.73 16.15
CA THR A 434 -19.60 -4.33 15.06
C THR A 434 -20.56 -3.20 15.44
N ASP A 435 -21.27 -3.33 16.57
CA ASP A 435 -22.29 -2.37 17.01
C ASP A 435 -21.70 -0.96 17.23
N ARG A 436 -20.58 -0.89 17.95
CA ARG A 436 -19.86 0.37 18.20
C ARG A 436 -19.28 0.96 16.93
N LEU A 437 -18.74 0.15 16.02
CA LEU A 437 -18.21 0.64 14.75
C LEU A 437 -19.32 1.26 13.87
N SER A 438 -20.47 0.60 13.76
CA SER A 438 -21.60 1.09 12.97
C SER A 438 -22.13 2.42 13.51
N VAL A 439 -22.34 2.53 14.83
CA VAL A 439 -22.81 3.77 15.46
C VAL A 439 -21.76 4.87 15.35
N ALA A 440 -20.49 4.53 15.57
CA ALA A 440 -19.38 5.46 15.43
C ALA A 440 -19.31 6.08 14.03
N TYR A 441 -19.35 5.26 12.97
CA TYR A 441 -19.30 5.75 11.59
C TYR A 441 -20.36 6.82 11.33
N VAL A 442 -21.60 6.57 11.77
CA VAL A 442 -22.71 7.52 11.62
C VAL A 442 -22.49 8.78 12.46
N LEU A 443 -22.21 8.65 13.76
CA LEU A 443 -22.09 9.80 14.65
C LEU A 443 -20.90 10.69 14.28
N THR A 444 -19.75 10.11 13.96
CA THR A 444 -18.59 10.91 13.53
C THR A 444 -18.80 11.51 12.14
N GLY A 445 -19.58 10.86 11.27
CA GLY A 445 -20.03 11.43 10.00
C GLY A 445 -20.93 12.66 10.19
N LEU A 446 -21.90 12.59 11.11
CA LEU A 446 -22.74 13.74 11.46
C LEU A 446 -21.91 14.90 12.03
N CYS A 447 -20.98 14.63 12.95
CA CYS A 447 -20.08 15.65 13.47
C CYS A 447 -19.15 16.23 12.40
N SER A 448 -18.69 15.41 11.45
CA SER A 448 -17.91 15.84 10.30
C SER A 448 -18.70 16.79 9.41
N ALA A 449 -19.93 16.44 9.03
CA ALA A 449 -20.81 17.31 8.24
C ALA A 449 -21.08 18.62 8.96
N SER A 450 -21.39 18.57 10.26
CA SER A 450 -21.59 19.78 11.07
C SER A 450 -20.33 20.66 11.13
N ALA A 451 -19.13 20.09 11.19
CA ALA A 451 -17.89 20.86 11.16
C ALA A 451 -17.63 21.50 9.79
N SER A 452 -17.95 20.79 8.70
CA SER A 452 -17.93 21.35 7.34
C SER A 452 -18.85 22.56 7.23
N LEU A 453 -20.11 22.41 7.63
CA LEU A 453 -21.12 23.47 7.62
C LEU A 453 -20.74 24.70 8.46
N MET A 454 -19.89 24.57 9.48
CA MET A 454 -19.42 25.73 10.25
C MET A 454 -18.36 26.56 9.54
N ILE A 455 -17.50 25.92 8.74
CA ILE A 455 -16.30 26.54 8.20
C ILE A 455 -16.48 26.86 6.71
N HIS A 456 -17.16 25.98 5.98
CA HIS A 456 -17.35 26.05 4.54
C HIS A 456 -18.83 25.82 4.16
N PRO A 457 -19.78 26.62 4.69
CA PRO A 457 -21.22 26.41 4.48
C PRO A 457 -21.63 26.50 2.99
N ASP A 458 -20.91 27.27 2.18
CA ASP A 458 -21.21 27.46 0.76
C ASP A 458 -20.51 26.44 -0.16
N SER A 459 -19.76 25.49 0.40
CA SER A 459 -19.13 24.41 -0.36
C SER A 459 -20.02 23.17 -0.41
N ILE A 460 -20.04 22.50 -1.57
CA ILE A 460 -20.73 21.21 -1.71
C ILE A 460 -19.79 20.10 -1.20
N SER A 461 -20.20 19.41 -0.14
CA SER A 461 -19.41 18.35 0.49
C SER A 461 -20.09 16.98 0.35
N ALA A 462 -19.35 15.99 -0.12
CA ALA A 462 -19.83 14.61 -0.26
C ALA A 462 -18.67 13.63 -0.14
N GLY A 463 -18.85 12.54 0.60
CA GLY A 463 -17.86 11.47 0.72
C GLY A 463 -17.83 10.84 2.11
N ALA A 464 -17.45 9.56 2.16
CA ALA A 464 -17.28 8.82 3.41
C ALA A 464 -16.08 9.29 4.27
N SER A 465 -15.21 10.13 3.73
CA SER A 465 -13.90 10.45 4.32
C SER A 465 -14.01 11.07 5.72
N GLY A 466 -15.02 11.90 5.98
CA GLY A 466 -15.27 12.48 7.29
C GLY A 466 -15.51 11.42 8.37
N ALA A 467 -16.42 10.49 8.10
CA ALA A 467 -16.70 9.34 8.96
C ALA A 467 -15.48 8.42 9.13
N ILE A 468 -14.71 8.20 8.06
CA ILE A 468 -13.47 7.40 8.09
C ILE A 468 -12.41 8.06 8.99
N PHE A 469 -12.24 9.39 8.92
CA PHE A 469 -11.38 10.12 9.84
C PHE A 469 -11.85 9.99 11.30
N GLY A 470 -13.15 9.90 11.53
CA GLY A 470 -13.71 9.51 12.83
C GLY A 470 -13.27 8.14 13.31
N LEU A 471 -13.28 7.13 12.44
CA LEU A 471 -12.74 5.80 12.78
C LEU A 471 -11.25 5.86 13.10
N TYR A 472 -10.46 6.63 12.36
CA TYR A 472 -9.05 6.88 12.70
C TYR A 472 -8.87 7.60 14.05
N GLY A 473 -9.78 8.52 14.39
CA GLY A 473 -9.81 9.19 15.70
C GLY A 473 -10.05 8.22 16.84
N ILE A 474 -11.01 7.30 16.67
CA ILE A 474 -11.27 6.24 17.65
C ILE A 474 -10.04 5.36 17.79
N PHE A 475 -9.45 4.94 16.68
CA PHE A 475 -8.27 4.09 16.73
C PHE A 475 -7.08 4.76 17.41
N LEU A 476 -6.86 6.06 17.13
CA LEU A 476 -5.86 6.86 17.82
C LEU A 476 -6.15 6.95 19.33
N SER A 477 -7.41 7.06 19.73
CA SER A 477 -7.83 7.04 21.14
C SER A 477 -7.45 5.71 21.82
N TYR A 478 -7.67 4.57 21.17
CA TYR A 478 -7.20 3.27 21.67
C TYR A 478 -5.67 3.22 21.76
N LEU A 479 -4.94 3.74 20.78
CA LEU A 479 -3.47 3.79 20.86
C LEU A 479 -2.97 4.71 21.97
N LEU A 480 -3.67 5.80 22.29
CA LEU A 480 -3.26 6.76 23.31
C LEU A 480 -3.61 6.28 24.72
N PHE A 481 -4.81 5.74 24.90
CA PHE A 481 -5.40 5.49 26.22
C PHE A 481 -5.60 4.00 26.54
N HIS A 482 -5.50 3.07 25.60
CA HIS A 482 -5.58 1.62 25.87
C HIS A 482 -4.20 1.00 26.13
N ARG A 483 -4.13 -0.11 26.89
CA ARG A 483 -2.87 -0.79 27.23
C ARG A 483 -2.39 -1.66 26.07
N ILE A 484 -1.87 -1.04 25.01
CA ILE A 484 -1.21 -1.72 23.89
C ILE A 484 0.31 -1.75 24.13
N GLU A 485 0.94 -2.89 23.81
CA GLU A 485 2.37 -3.12 24.01
C GLU A 485 3.24 -2.09 23.25
N ARG A 486 4.29 -1.57 23.92
CA ARG A 486 5.03 -0.36 23.47
C ARG A 486 5.61 -0.47 22.05
N HIS A 487 6.02 -1.67 21.63
CA HIS A 487 6.63 -1.89 20.32
C HIS A 487 5.60 -1.82 19.18
N GLN A 488 4.48 -2.54 19.31
CA GLN A 488 3.38 -2.51 18.34
C GLN A 488 2.70 -1.14 18.28
N ARG A 489 2.49 -0.51 19.45
CA ARG A 489 1.91 0.83 19.56
C ARG A 489 2.68 1.90 18.79
N ARG A 490 4.02 1.85 18.82
CA ARG A 490 4.87 2.83 18.09
C ARG A 490 4.69 2.70 16.58
N SER A 491 4.77 1.48 16.04
CA SER A 491 4.61 1.25 14.59
C SER A 491 3.22 1.69 14.08
N LEU A 492 2.17 1.37 14.83
CA LEU A 492 0.79 1.78 14.51
C LEU A 492 0.61 3.30 14.60
N LEU A 493 1.12 3.95 15.65
CA LEU A 493 1.09 5.42 15.77
C LEU A 493 1.82 6.12 14.62
N TYR A 494 2.98 5.60 14.19
CA TYR A 494 3.70 6.19 13.05
C TYR A 494 2.93 6.05 11.74
N SER A 495 2.37 4.88 11.45
CA SER A 495 1.63 4.66 10.20
C SER A 495 0.33 5.48 10.14
N ILE A 496 -0.44 5.54 11.22
CA ILE A 496 -1.68 6.33 11.30
C ILE A 496 -1.39 7.83 11.36
N GLY A 497 -0.42 8.23 12.20
CA GLY A 497 -0.01 9.62 12.31
C GLY A 497 0.48 10.18 10.98
N LEU A 498 1.28 9.40 10.24
CA LEU A 498 1.71 9.76 8.89
C LEU A 498 0.52 9.87 7.93
N PHE A 499 -0.41 8.92 7.95
CA PHE A 499 -1.61 8.96 7.09
C PHE A 499 -2.48 10.19 7.37
N VAL A 500 -2.80 10.46 8.63
CA VAL A 500 -3.64 11.60 9.05
C VAL A 500 -2.95 12.91 8.68
N VAL A 501 -1.67 13.08 9.03
CA VAL A 501 -0.91 14.30 8.73
C VAL A 501 -0.79 14.50 7.22
N TYR A 502 -0.48 13.45 6.46
CA TYR A 502 -0.37 13.54 5.01
C TYR A 502 -1.69 13.98 4.37
N ASN A 503 -2.81 13.34 4.71
CA ASN A 503 -4.11 13.69 4.12
C ASN A 503 -4.56 15.11 4.47
N LEU A 504 -4.35 15.57 5.72
CA LEU A 504 -4.68 16.94 6.11
C LEU A 504 -3.77 17.99 5.43
N LEU A 505 -2.47 17.69 5.27
CA LEU A 505 -1.54 18.58 4.57
C LEU A 505 -1.83 18.65 3.06
N THR A 506 -2.18 17.53 2.44
CA THR A 506 -2.61 17.49 1.05
C THR A 506 -3.95 18.20 0.88
N GLY A 507 -4.91 17.97 1.78
CA GLY A 507 -6.20 18.68 1.77
C GLY A 507 -6.07 20.18 1.96
N ALA A 508 -5.05 20.64 2.69
CA ALA A 508 -4.79 22.07 2.86
C ALA A 508 -4.19 22.74 1.61
N ARG A 509 -3.75 21.96 0.61
CA ARG A 509 -3.06 22.43 -0.60
C ARG A 509 -3.85 22.17 -1.88
N THR A 510 -4.97 21.46 -1.81
CA THR A 510 -5.74 21.02 -2.96
C THR A 510 -7.17 21.51 -2.82
N GLU A 511 -7.61 22.34 -3.76
CA GLU A 511 -9.01 22.76 -3.84
C GLU A 511 -9.92 21.54 -4.07
N GLY A 512 -11.07 21.51 -3.38
CA GLY A 512 -12.00 20.37 -3.41
C GLY A 512 -11.82 19.33 -2.31
N ILE A 513 -10.88 19.50 -1.37
CA ILE A 513 -10.76 18.66 -0.17
C ILE A 513 -11.22 19.42 1.08
N ASP A 514 -12.25 18.88 1.74
CA ASP A 514 -12.83 19.48 2.94
C ASP A 514 -12.09 19.05 4.23
N ASN A 515 -11.10 19.85 4.61
CA ASN A 515 -10.34 19.62 5.83
C ASN A 515 -11.17 19.84 7.11
N ALA A 516 -12.19 20.70 7.07
CA ALA A 516 -13.05 20.93 8.23
C ALA A 516 -13.84 19.67 8.58
N ALA A 517 -14.37 18.99 7.55
CA ALA A 517 -14.96 17.67 7.69
C ALA A 517 -13.97 16.65 8.29
N HIS A 518 -12.75 16.53 7.75
CA HIS A 518 -11.75 15.57 8.24
C HIS A 518 -11.37 15.82 9.70
N VAL A 519 -11.17 17.08 10.08
CA VAL A 519 -10.85 17.46 11.47
C VAL A 519 -12.05 17.20 12.39
N GLY A 520 -13.26 17.56 11.99
CA GLY A 520 -14.49 17.31 12.75
C GLY A 520 -14.73 15.82 13.01
N GLY A 521 -14.54 14.99 11.97
CA GLY A 521 -14.54 13.54 12.09
C GLY A 521 -13.48 13.05 13.08
N LEU A 522 -12.21 13.44 12.89
CA LEU A 522 -11.10 13.00 13.73
C LEU A 522 -11.29 13.35 15.23
N VAL A 523 -11.72 14.57 15.52
CA VAL A 523 -11.94 15.04 16.90
C VAL A 523 -13.12 14.33 17.55
N SER A 524 -14.25 14.22 16.85
CA SER A 524 -15.42 13.48 17.37
C SER A 524 -15.10 12.00 17.61
N GLY A 525 -14.31 11.38 16.71
CA GLY A 525 -13.80 10.03 16.86
C GLY A 525 -12.87 9.86 18.06
N LEU A 526 -11.96 10.80 18.31
CA LEU A 526 -11.08 10.78 19.49
C LEU A 526 -11.87 10.81 20.81
N LEU A 527 -12.89 11.68 20.87
CA LEU A 527 -13.79 11.81 22.03
C LEU A 527 -14.61 10.54 22.25
N LEU A 528 -15.25 10.02 21.20
CA LEU A 528 -16.06 8.80 21.27
C LEU A 528 -15.19 7.58 21.64
N GLY A 529 -14.00 7.48 21.04
CA GLY A 529 -13.03 6.44 21.33
C GLY A 529 -12.54 6.47 22.79
N ALA A 530 -12.43 7.65 23.40
CA ALA A 530 -12.06 7.75 24.82
C ALA A 530 -13.16 7.18 25.72
N GLY A 531 -14.43 7.42 25.34
CA GLY A 531 -15.60 6.80 25.97
C GLY A 531 -15.59 5.27 25.83
N TYR A 532 -15.27 4.74 24.66
CA TYR A 532 -15.16 3.30 24.42
C TYR A 532 -14.00 2.65 25.19
N VAL A 533 -12.83 3.28 25.23
CA VAL A 533 -11.71 2.79 26.05
C VAL A 533 -12.07 2.77 27.53
N GLN A 534 -12.79 3.78 28.03
CA GLN A 534 -13.24 3.81 29.42
C GLN A 534 -14.27 2.71 29.71
N ALA A 535 -15.20 2.48 28.79
CA ALA A 535 -16.14 1.37 28.86
C ALA A 535 -15.45 0.01 28.95
N ASP A 536 -14.39 -0.21 28.16
CA ASP A 536 -13.64 -1.47 28.16
C ASP A 536 -12.85 -1.70 29.46
N ARG A 537 -12.42 -0.62 30.13
CA ARG A 537 -11.74 -0.71 31.42
C ARG A 537 -12.64 -1.13 32.58
N MET A 538 -13.94 -0.84 32.51
CA MET A 538 -14.86 -1.03 33.64
C MET A 538 -15.53 -2.41 33.70
N GLN A 539 -15.34 -3.29 32.71
CA GLN A 539 -15.79 -4.70 32.58
C GLN A 539 -17.29 -5.01 32.84
N THR A 540 -17.90 -4.55 33.93
CA THR A 540 -19.26 -4.84 34.37
C THR A 540 -20.34 -3.97 33.70
N ASP A 541 -20.04 -2.70 33.37
CA ASP A 541 -20.99 -1.72 32.79
C ASP A 541 -20.61 -1.21 31.38
N SER A 542 -19.78 -1.96 30.65
CA SER A 542 -19.16 -1.53 29.38
C SER A 542 -20.19 -1.06 28.34
N ARG A 543 -21.37 -1.68 28.24
CA ARG A 543 -22.39 -1.25 27.26
C ARG A 543 -23.04 0.08 27.65
N ALA A 544 -23.36 0.28 28.92
CA ALA A 544 -24.03 1.50 29.38
C ALA A 544 -23.14 2.73 29.16
N ILE A 545 -21.85 2.61 29.46
CA ILE A 545 -20.88 3.70 29.27
C ILE A 545 -20.71 4.06 27.79
N SER A 546 -20.63 3.06 26.90
CA SER A 546 -20.59 3.30 25.46
C SER A 546 -21.83 4.02 24.96
N ARG A 547 -23.02 3.61 25.39
CA ARG A 547 -24.28 4.27 25.01
C ARG A 547 -24.39 5.69 25.56
N ILE A 548 -23.87 5.94 26.76
CA ILE A 548 -23.79 7.30 27.31
C ILE A 548 -22.84 8.16 26.47
N ALA A 549 -21.66 7.65 26.09
CA ALA A 549 -20.72 8.39 25.24
C ALA A 549 -21.33 8.70 23.85
N GLU A 550 -21.99 7.73 23.23
CA GLU A 550 -22.74 7.91 21.98
C GLU A 550 -23.85 8.96 22.13
N GLY A 551 -24.64 8.87 23.20
CA GLY A 551 -25.71 9.81 23.51
C GLY A 551 -25.20 11.24 23.76
N VAL A 552 -24.09 11.38 24.47
CA VAL A 552 -23.44 12.70 24.68
C VAL A 552 -23.00 13.29 23.35
N LEU A 553 -22.33 12.51 22.49
CA LEU A 553 -21.89 13.00 21.19
C LEU A 553 -23.07 13.40 20.29
N LEU A 554 -24.15 12.61 20.29
CA LEU A 554 -25.38 12.92 19.57
C LEU A 554 -26.03 14.21 20.09
N VAL A 555 -26.11 14.40 21.41
CA VAL A 555 -26.64 15.64 22.00
C VAL A 555 -25.77 16.84 21.62
N LEU A 556 -24.44 16.70 21.66
CA LEU A 556 -23.52 17.76 21.22
C LEU A 556 -23.75 18.13 19.75
N PHE A 557 -23.90 17.13 18.88
CA PHE A 557 -24.26 17.37 17.47
C PHE A 557 -25.60 18.09 17.34
N ILE A 558 -26.66 17.63 18.02
CA ILE A 558 -27.99 18.26 17.95
C ILE A 558 -27.92 19.72 18.41
N LEU A 559 -27.23 20.01 19.51
CA LEU A 559 -27.08 21.38 20.01
C LEU A 559 -26.31 22.26 19.02
N ALA A 560 -25.19 21.77 18.48
CA ALA A 560 -24.40 22.49 17.48
C ALA A 560 -25.20 22.74 16.20
N PHE A 561 -25.88 21.73 15.68
CA PHE A 561 -26.67 21.81 14.46
C PHE A 561 -27.90 22.72 14.62
N THR A 562 -28.56 22.68 15.78
CA THR A 562 -29.67 23.60 16.11
C THR A 562 -29.19 25.04 16.13
N GLU A 563 -28.01 25.30 16.70
CA GLU A 563 -27.43 26.63 16.71
C GLU A 563 -27.02 27.11 15.32
N GLN A 564 -26.43 26.23 14.49
CA GLN A 564 -26.12 26.52 13.08
C GLN A 564 -27.39 26.88 12.28
N THR A 565 -28.46 26.11 12.47
CA THR A 565 -29.78 26.37 11.85
C THR A 565 -30.33 27.72 12.31
N ARG A 566 -30.18 28.06 13.59
CA ARG A 566 -30.64 29.35 14.15
C ARG A 566 -29.85 30.55 13.62
N LEU A 567 -28.57 30.34 13.30
CA LEU A 567 -27.65 31.37 12.80
C LEU A 567 -27.61 31.42 11.26
N ALA A 568 -28.33 30.53 10.57
CA ALA A 568 -28.35 30.49 9.12
C ALA A 568 -28.85 31.83 8.53
N PRO A 569 -28.20 32.37 7.49
CA PRO A 569 -28.68 33.57 6.80
C PRO A 569 -30.10 33.39 6.27
N SER A 570 -30.91 34.44 6.30
CA SER A 570 -32.28 34.40 5.74
C SER A 570 -32.29 34.10 4.23
N GLU A 571 -31.25 34.49 3.52
CA GLU A 571 -31.04 34.21 2.09
C GLU A 571 -31.02 32.70 1.77
N TYR A 572 -30.69 31.85 2.75
CA TYR A 572 -30.71 30.40 2.56
C TYR A 572 -32.12 29.85 2.34
N GLU A 573 -33.15 30.52 2.89
CA GLU A 573 -34.55 30.15 2.62
C GLU A 573 -34.93 30.43 1.17
N GLU A 574 -34.40 31.51 0.57
CA GLU A 574 -34.62 31.85 -0.84
C GLU A 574 -33.93 30.85 -1.77
N ILE A 575 -32.67 30.49 -1.48
CA ILE A 575 -31.92 29.46 -2.24
C ILE A 575 -32.63 28.11 -2.14
N GLN A 576 -33.15 27.75 -0.97
CA GLN A 576 -33.91 26.50 -0.80
C GLN A 576 -35.24 26.54 -1.57
N ALA A 577 -35.92 27.68 -1.62
CA ALA A 577 -37.13 27.85 -2.41
C ALA A 577 -36.84 27.70 -3.91
N ALA A 578 -35.75 28.31 -4.41
CA ALA A 578 -35.27 28.19 -5.78
C ALA A 578 -34.83 26.77 -6.15
N TRP A 579 -34.25 26.03 -5.19
CA TRP A 579 -33.95 24.61 -5.35
C TRP A 579 -35.23 23.77 -5.49
N LYS A 580 -36.23 24.00 -4.62
CA LYS A 580 -37.51 23.27 -4.65
C LYS A 580 -38.37 23.61 -5.87
N SER A 581 -38.29 24.83 -6.40
CA SER A 581 -38.98 25.24 -7.62
C SER A 581 -38.34 24.67 -8.89
N GLY A 582 -37.11 24.17 -8.79
CA GLY A 582 -36.29 23.74 -9.92
C GLY A 582 -35.69 24.91 -10.70
N GLU A 583 -35.82 26.15 -10.20
CA GLU A 583 -35.19 27.33 -10.81
C GLU A 583 -33.67 27.28 -10.69
N LEU A 584 -33.14 26.80 -9.56
CA LEU A 584 -31.70 26.64 -9.39
C LEU A 584 -31.13 25.58 -10.33
N GLU A 585 -31.90 24.51 -10.56
CA GLU A 585 -31.54 23.49 -11.56
C GLU A 585 -31.56 24.08 -12.95
N LYS A 586 -32.58 24.88 -13.29
CA LYS A 586 -32.69 25.57 -14.58
C LYS A 586 -31.56 26.56 -14.80
N TYR A 587 -31.25 27.41 -13.83
CA TYR A 587 -30.15 28.37 -13.91
C TYR A 587 -28.82 27.66 -14.15
N ALA A 588 -28.56 26.58 -13.42
CA ALA A 588 -27.34 25.82 -13.56
C ALA A 588 -27.32 24.93 -14.81
N THR A 589 -28.49 24.51 -15.33
CA THR A 589 -28.67 23.92 -16.68
C THR A 589 -28.74 24.93 -17.80
N GLU A 590 -28.94 26.22 -17.55
CA GLU A 590 -28.90 27.30 -18.54
C GLU A 590 -27.46 27.80 -18.69
N GLU A 591 -26.69 27.85 -17.60
CA GLU A 591 -25.22 27.91 -17.66
C GLU A 591 -24.63 26.65 -18.33
N THR A 592 -25.21 25.46 -18.13
CA THR A 592 -24.86 24.23 -18.88
C THR A 592 -25.69 23.96 -20.15
N ASP A 593 -26.54 24.87 -20.59
CA ASP A 593 -27.09 24.86 -21.97
C ASP A 593 -26.25 25.78 -22.87
N GLY A 594 -25.33 26.56 -22.27
CA GLY A 594 -24.10 27.01 -22.91
C GLY A 594 -23.02 25.91 -23.02
N GLU A 595 -23.10 24.84 -22.22
CA GLU A 595 -22.20 23.68 -22.24
C GLU A 595 -22.92 22.41 -21.70
N GLU A 596 -23.54 21.63 -22.59
CA GLU A 596 -24.16 20.29 -22.40
C GLU A 596 -25.62 20.12 -22.90
N THR A 597 -25.92 20.54 -24.14
CA THR A 597 -26.90 19.76 -24.93
C THR A 597 -26.23 18.51 -25.50
N ALA A 598 -26.30 17.40 -24.76
CA ALA A 598 -26.03 16.07 -25.29
C ALA A 598 -27.19 15.60 -26.21
N ASN A 599 -27.42 16.34 -27.29
CA ASN A 599 -27.98 15.80 -28.53
C ASN A 599 -26.79 15.35 -29.37
N SER A 600 -26.31 14.11 -29.17
CA SER A 600 -25.48 13.33 -30.12
C SER A 600 -24.39 14.01 -30.97
N ASP A 601 -23.85 15.17 -30.59
CA ASP A 601 -22.81 15.90 -31.29
C ASP A 601 -21.90 16.53 -30.23
N THR A 602 -20.91 15.76 -29.77
CA THR A 602 -19.67 16.35 -29.24
C THR A 602 -19.29 17.55 -30.11
N PRO A 603 -18.89 18.72 -29.57
CA PRO A 603 -18.30 19.77 -30.40
C PRO A 603 -17.03 19.18 -31.02
N VAL A 604 -17.15 18.72 -32.26
CA VAL A 604 -16.03 18.11 -32.96
C VAL A 604 -15.12 19.27 -33.32
N LEU A 605 -14.02 19.43 -32.57
CA LEU A 605 -12.87 20.20 -33.02
C LEU A 605 -12.60 19.80 -34.47
N SER A 606 -12.81 20.74 -35.38
CA SER A 606 -12.58 20.52 -36.79
C SER A 606 -11.08 20.33 -36.98
N PRO A 607 -10.65 19.23 -37.62
CA PRO A 607 -9.24 19.00 -37.85
C PRO A 607 -8.66 20.14 -38.70
N PRO A 608 -7.34 20.40 -38.58
CA PRO A 608 -6.71 21.49 -39.30
C PRO A 608 -6.88 21.33 -40.82
N THR A 609 -7.07 22.46 -41.50
CA THR A 609 -7.33 22.48 -42.95
C THR A 609 -6.04 22.32 -43.77
N THR A 610 -4.88 22.40 -43.12
CA THR A 610 -3.55 22.11 -43.68
C THR A 610 -2.55 21.78 -42.57
N THR A 611 -1.41 21.22 -42.92
CA THR A 611 -0.25 21.11 -42.01
C THR A 611 0.82 22.18 -42.29
N ASP A 612 0.49 23.17 -43.13
CA ASP A 612 1.37 24.28 -43.50
C ASP A 612 1.27 25.41 -42.46
N PRO A 613 2.33 25.69 -41.68
CA PRO A 613 2.31 26.68 -40.61
C PRO A 613 2.15 28.12 -41.13
N ASP A 614 2.48 28.39 -42.40
CA ASP A 614 2.41 29.73 -42.98
C ASP A 614 1.02 30.08 -43.54
N LYS A 615 0.08 29.13 -43.56
CA LYS A 615 -1.27 29.36 -44.08
C LYS A 615 -2.21 29.85 -42.97
N TRP A 616 -2.91 30.95 -43.25
CA TRP A 616 -3.88 31.56 -42.35
C TRP A 616 -5.28 31.55 -42.97
N GLU A 617 -6.29 31.38 -42.13
CA GLU A 617 -7.71 31.44 -42.50
C GLU A 617 -8.40 32.59 -41.78
N THR A 618 -9.40 33.17 -42.42
CA THR A 618 -10.21 34.23 -41.83
C THR A 618 -11.49 33.64 -41.26
N TYR A 619 -11.77 33.96 -40.00
CA TYR A 619 -13.04 33.70 -39.35
C TYR A 619 -13.85 35.01 -39.26
N THR A 620 -15.16 34.93 -39.47
CA THR A 620 -16.05 36.08 -39.43
C THR A 620 -17.38 35.69 -38.80
N VAL A 621 -17.84 36.49 -37.84
CA VAL A 621 -19.15 36.38 -37.21
C VAL A 621 -19.93 37.64 -37.57
N ASP A 622 -20.69 37.55 -38.67
CA ASP A 622 -21.39 38.71 -39.26
C ASP A 622 -22.34 39.41 -38.28
N GLN A 623 -22.99 38.64 -37.39
CA GLN A 623 -23.94 39.13 -36.39
C GLN A 623 -23.29 40.02 -35.33
N LEU A 624 -22.05 39.71 -34.95
CA LEU A 624 -21.25 40.45 -33.98
C LEU A 624 -20.35 41.50 -34.65
N GLY A 625 -20.30 41.51 -35.98
CA GLY A 625 -19.34 42.34 -36.72
C GLY A 625 -17.88 42.02 -36.39
N PHE A 626 -17.62 40.79 -35.93
CA PHE A 626 -16.29 40.31 -35.54
C PHE A 626 -15.62 39.59 -36.71
N SER A 627 -14.33 39.83 -36.92
CA SER A 627 -13.50 38.96 -37.75
C SER A 627 -12.06 38.89 -37.25
N CYS A 628 -11.39 37.78 -37.48
CA CYS A 628 -9.96 37.62 -37.21
C CYS A 628 -9.35 36.61 -38.20
N SER A 629 -8.03 36.61 -38.31
CA SER A 629 -7.27 35.59 -39.01
C SER A 629 -6.61 34.66 -38.00
N TYR A 630 -6.62 33.35 -38.27
CA TYR A 630 -6.01 32.33 -37.41
C TYR A 630 -5.16 31.33 -38.25
N PRO A 631 -4.15 30.70 -37.65
CA PRO A 631 -3.31 29.70 -38.32
C PRO A 631 -4.12 28.44 -38.69
N ALA A 632 -4.06 28.05 -39.96
CA ALA A 632 -4.87 26.98 -40.55
C ALA A 632 -4.47 25.56 -40.09
N HIS A 633 -3.35 25.44 -39.38
CA HIS A 633 -2.84 24.19 -38.83
C HIS A 633 -3.34 23.88 -37.41
N TRP A 634 -4.11 24.78 -36.79
CA TRP A 634 -4.74 24.55 -35.50
C TRP A 634 -6.09 23.83 -35.67
N MET A 635 -6.45 22.99 -34.70
CA MET A 635 -7.81 22.47 -34.60
C MET A 635 -8.74 23.60 -34.20
N THR A 636 -9.94 23.65 -34.79
CA THR A 636 -10.84 24.79 -34.60
C THR A 636 -12.24 24.37 -34.18
N GLN A 637 -12.83 25.13 -33.27
CA GLN A 637 -14.25 25.10 -32.97
C GLN A 637 -14.79 26.52 -33.12
N LYS A 638 -15.73 26.68 -34.05
CA LYS A 638 -16.31 27.96 -34.44
C LYS A 638 -17.74 28.02 -33.92
N SER A 639 -18.09 29.07 -33.19
CA SER A 639 -19.46 29.32 -32.74
C SER A 639 -19.80 30.81 -32.89
N ASN A 640 -21.09 31.12 -32.85
CA ASN A 640 -21.60 32.50 -32.79
C ASN A 640 -22.12 32.85 -31.39
N GLU A 641 -21.92 31.96 -30.42
CA GLU A 641 -22.33 32.10 -29.01
C GLU A 641 -21.20 32.71 -28.16
N GLN A 642 -21.23 32.55 -26.84
CA GLN A 642 -20.28 33.21 -25.92
C GLN A 642 -18.81 32.89 -26.25
N CYS A 643 -18.46 31.65 -26.57
CA CYS A 643 -17.12 31.31 -27.10
C CYS A 643 -17.14 31.31 -28.63
N ILE A 644 -16.76 32.43 -29.25
CA ILE A 644 -16.90 32.61 -30.70
C ILE A 644 -15.87 31.82 -31.51
N LEU A 645 -14.66 31.64 -30.97
CA LEU A 645 -13.62 30.85 -31.62
C LEU A 645 -12.72 30.19 -30.58
N TYR A 646 -12.58 28.87 -30.67
CA TYR A 646 -11.64 28.10 -29.90
C TYR A 646 -10.64 27.40 -30.82
N LEU A 647 -9.36 27.61 -30.58
CA LEU A 647 -8.25 27.03 -31.31
C LEU A 647 -7.42 26.17 -30.37
N LEU A 648 -7.06 24.97 -30.81
CA LEU A 648 -6.25 24.03 -30.04
C LEU A 648 -5.14 23.43 -30.90
N ASP A 649 -3.92 23.42 -30.38
CA ASP A 649 -2.77 22.73 -30.95
C ASP A 649 -1.94 22.09 -29.84
N GLU A 650 -1.88 20.75 -29.79
CA GLU A 650 -1.20 19.92 -28.77
C GLU A 650 -1.26 20.40 -27.29
N GLN A 651 -0.47 21.42 -26.94
CA GLN A 651 -0.30 22.00 -25.59
C GLN A 651 -0.68 23.50 -25.52
N ASN A 652 -1.10 24.10 -26.63
CA ASN A 652 -1.43 25.51 -26.79
C ASN A 652 -2.93 25.66 -27.07
N SER A 653 -3.53 26.76 -26.60
CA SER A 653 -4.93 27.07 -26.88
C SER A 653 -5.18 28.56 -26.98
N ILE A 654 -6.10 28.96 -27.86
CA ILE A 654 -6.60 30.33 -27.95
C ILE A 654 -8.12 30.27 -27.89
N ALA A 655 -8.72 30.94 -26.92
CA ALA A 655 -10.16 31.10 -26.80
C ALA A 655 -10.53 32.56 -27.00
N ILE A 656 -11.51 32.84 -27.86
CA ILE A 656 -12.08 34.16 -28.05
C ILE A 656 -13.52 34.10 -27.57
N ASN A 657 -13.83 34.92 -26.57
CA ASN A 657 -15.14 35.02 -25.97
C ASN A 657 -15.76 36.39 -26.24
N HIS A 658 -17.07 36.41 -26.43
CA HIS A 658 -17.90 37.60 -26.56
C HIS A 658 -19.04 37.53 -25.55
N ASN A 659 -19.12 38.56 -24.70
CA ASN A 659 -20.16 38.71 -23.69
C ASN A 659 -20.92 40.02 -23.93
N LYS A 660 -22.24 39.97 -23.75
CA LYS A 660 -23.09 41.16 -23.73
C LYS A 660 -23.64 41.32 -22.32
N PHE A 661 -23.57 42.54 -21.79
CA PHE A 661 -23.97 42.87 -20.42
C PHE A 661 -25.27 43.66 -20.42
N ASP A 662 -26.09 43.48 -19.38
CA ASP A 662 -27.35 44.21 -19.24
C ASP A 662 -27.13 45.55 -18.53
N THR A 663 -26.06 45.68 -17.74
CA THR A 663 -25.73 46.89 -16.97
C THR A 663 -24.24 47.24 -16.99
N GLU A 664 -23.91 48.52 -16.76
CA GLU A 664 -22.50 48.95 -16.55
C GLU A 664 -21.88 48.33 -15.29
N GLU A 665 -22.71 47.99 -14.29
CA GLU A 665 -22.25 47.38 -13.02
C GLU A 665 -21.72 45.96 -13.24
N GLU A 666 -22.41 45.15 -14.06
CA GLU A 666 -21.96 43.82 -14.49
C GLU A 666 -20.65 43.88 -15.29
N LEU A 667 -20.53 44.88 -16.17
CA LEU A 667 -19.32 45.10 -16.96
C LEU A 667 -18.13 45.48 -16.07
N ASP A 668 -18.35 46.34 -15.07
CA ASP A 668 -17.33 46.74 -14.10
C ASP A 668 -16.99 45.61 -13.10
N GLU A 669 -17.92 44.69 -12.84
CA GLU A 669 -17.66 43.46 -12.10
C GLU A 669 -16.82 42.46 -12.90
N MET A 670 -17.13 42.29 -14.19
CA MET A 670 -16.30 41.49 -15.10
C MET A 670 -14.88 42.05 -15.19
N HIS A 671 -14.72 43.38 -15.32
CA HIS A 671 -13.41 44.03 -15.33
C HIS A 671 -12.62 43.73 -14.05
N ARG A 672 -13.26 43.90 -12.88
CA ARG A 672 -12.63 43.59 -11.58
C ARG A 672 -12.26 42.13 -11.44
N THR A 673 -13.10 41.21 -11.92
CA THR A 673 -12.84 39.77 -11.88
C THR A 673 -11.61 39.40 -12.70
N ILE A 674 -11.50 39.94 -13.93
CA ILE A 674 -10.33 39.73 -14.80
C ILE A 674 -9.04 40.27 -14.15
N LEU A 675 -9.11 41.45 -13.53
CA LEU A 675 -7.94 42.01 -12.83
C LEU A 675 -7.57 41.23 -11.57
N HIS A 676 -8.56 40.72 -10.83
CA HIS A 676 -8.33 39.95 -9.61
C HIS A 676 -7.71 38.58 -9.91
N SER A 677 -8.14 37.92 -10.98
CA SER A 677 -7.60 36.61 -11.37
C SER A 677 -6.12 36.66 -11.77
N MET A 678 -5.58 37.85 -12.09
CA MET A 678 -4.21 38.03 -12.59
C MET A 678 -3.23 38.61 -11.54
N GLN A 679 -3.59 38.56 -10.25
CA GLN A 679 -2.71 38.80 -9.10
C GLN A 679 -1.88 40.10 -9.10
N GLY A 680 -2.29 41.13 -9.85
CA GLY A 680 -1.66 42.45 -9.86
C GLY A 680 -0.57 42.67 -10.93
N GLU A 681 -0.49 41.82 -11.95
CA GLU A 681 0.35 42.07 -13.14
C GLU A 681 -0.01 43.38 -13.87
N PRO A 682 0.95 44.05 -14.52
CA PRO A 682 0.71 45.33 -15.17
C PRO A 682 -0.22 45.18 -16.37
N VAL A 683 -1.21 46.07 -16.44
CA VAL A 683 -2.13 46.16 -17.58
C VAL A 683 -1.52 47.04 -18.65
N GLU A 684 -1.29 46.48 -19.84
CA GLU A 684 -0.80 47.19 -21.01
C GLU A 684 -1.97 47.61 -21.90
N LYS A 685 -2.02 48.86 -22.32
CA LYS A 685 -2.99 49.33 -23.31
C LYS A 685 -2.42 49.12 -24.71
N ILE A 686 -3.08 48.31 -25.51
CA ILE A 686 -2.70 48.03 -26.90
C ILE A 686 -3.77 48.55 -27.86
N ASN A 687 -3.33 48.94 -29.06
CA ASN A 687 -4.24 49.33 -30.13
C ASN A 687 -4.34 48.20 -31.16
N VAL A 688 -5.54 47.66 -31.34
CA VAL A 688 -5.83 46.61 -32.31
C VAL A 688 -6.81 47.19 -33.33
N GLN A 689 -6.33 47.36 -34.57
CA GLN A 689 -7.12 47.89 -35.70
C GLN A 689 -7.90 49.19 -35.39
N GLY A 690 -7.31 50.08 -34.58
CA GLY A 690 -7.92 51.37 -34.21
C GLY A 690 -8.78 51.35 -32.95
N LYS A 691 -8.96 50.20 -32.30
CA LYS A 691 -9.68 50.05 -31.02
C LYS A 691 -8.68 49.78 -29.88
N GLU A 692 -8.94 50.36 -28.71
CA GLU A 692 -8.12 50.15 -27.50
C GLU A 692 -8.51 48.84 -26.81
N PHE A 693 -7.53 48.02 -26.49
CA PHE A 693 -7.65 46.79 -25.70
C PHE A 693 -6.69 46.87 -24.51
N GLU A 694 -7.01 46.13 -23.46
CA GLU A 694 -6.14 45.88 -22.32
C GLU A 694 -5.52 44.49 -22.47
N LYS A 695 -4.20 44.40 -22.29
CA LYS A 695 -3.40 43.18 -22.37
C LYS A 695 -2.72 42.92 -21.04
N ILE A 696 -2.78 41.67 -20.58
CA ILE A 696 -2.08 41.19 -19.39
C ILE A 696 -1.40 39.88 -19.77
N SER A 697 -0.12 39.75 -19.46
CA SER A 697 0.68 38.55 -19.74
C SER A 697 1.29 38.02 -18.44
N VAL A 698 0.94 36.78 -18.07
CA VAL A 698 1.42 36.12 -16.85
C VAL A 698 2.18 34.84 -17.24
N PRO A 699 3.44 34.68 -16.81
CA PRO A 699 4.12 33.40 -16.88
C PRO A 699 3.57 32.45 -15.81
N MET A 700 3.17 31.26 -16.22
CA MET A 700 2.56 30.23 -15.39
C MET A 700 3.42 28.97 -15.40
N ASP A 701 3.77 28.48 -14.22
CA ASP A 701 4.56 27.27 -14.04
C ASP A 701 3.66 26.12 -13.60
N TYR A 702 3.36 25.22 -14.54
CA TYR A 702 2.55 24.05 -14.25
C TYR A 702 3.43 22.84 -13.93
N PRO A 703 3.38 22.31 -12.70
CA PRO A 703 4.12 21.10 -12.35
C PRO A 703 3.49 19.90 -13.04
N VAL A 704 4.29 19.18 -13.84
CA VAL A 704 3.80 18.00 -14.55
C VAL A 704 3.93 16.76 -13.67
N ALA A 705 2.91 15.91 -13.69
CA ALA A 705 2.90 14.61 -13.02
C ALA A 705 3.96 13.67 -13.62
N GLY A 706 5.19 13.79 -13.14
CA GLY A 706 6.36 13.07 -13.66
C GLY A 706 7.71 13.69 -13.31
N GLY A 707 7.70 14.94 -12.81
CA GLY A 707 8.90 15.72 -12.54
C GLY A 707 9.27 16.56 -13.76
N GLY A 708 9.23 17.88 -13.59
CA GLY A 708 9.35 18.88 -14.64
C GLY A 708 8.28 19.96 -14.47
N THR A 709 8.52 21.13 -15.06
CA THR A 709 7.60 22.26 -15.08
C THR A 709 7.34 22.60 -16.54
N ILE A 710 6.07 22.71 -16.94
CA ILE A 710 5.72 23.33 -18.23
C ILE A 710 5.58 24.81 -17.93
N HIS A 711 6.39 25.60 -18.63
CA HIS A 711 6.28 27.05 -18.64
C HIS A 711 5.22 27.40 -19.68
N VAL A 712 4.09 27.91 -19.22
CA VAL A 712 3.00 28.39 -20.08
C VAL A 712 2.94 29.89 -19.93
N GLN A 713 2.92 30.61 -21.03
CA GLN A 713 2.60 32.03 -21.04
C GLN A 713 1.09 32.17 -21.20
N GLN A 714 0.43 32.74 -20.19
CA GLN A 714 -0.99 33.11 -20.28
C GLN A 714 -1.08 34.58 -20.69
N THR A 715 -1.71 34.86 -21.82
CA THR A 715 -1.98 36.22 -22.28
C THR A 715 -3.48 36.44 -22.38
N LEU A 716 -3.99 37.40 -21.61
CA LEU A 716 -5.36 37.91 -21.71
C LEU A 716 -5.34 39.21 -22.51
N VAL A 717 -6.18 39.30 -23.53
CA VAL A 717 -6.44 40.55 -24.26
C VAL A 717 -7.93 40.80 -24.28
N PHE A 718 -8.38 41.90 -23.69
CA PHE A 718 -9.79 42.18 -23.57
C PHE A 718 -10.15 43.63 -23.84
N ARG A 719 -11.39 43.82 -24.28
CA ARG A 719 -12.01 45.13 -24.48
C ARG A 719 -13.42 45.06 -23.93
N LEU A 720 -13.72 45.92 -22.97
CA LEU A 720 -15.06 46.10 -22.41
C LEU A 720 -15.53 47.50 -22.82
N ASP A 721 -16.57 47.56 -23.64
CA ASP A 721 -17.10 48.81 -24.20
C ASP A 721 -18.33 49.26 -23.41
N ARG A 722 -18.17 50.36 -22.66
CA ARG A 722 -19.24 50.90 -21.81
C ARG A 722 -20.41 51.47 -22.61
N GLU A 723 -20.18 51.90 -23.86
CA GLU A 723 -21.25 52.48 -24.68
C GLU A 723 -22.16 51.40 -25.29
N THR A 724 -21.58 50.27 -25.69
CA THR A 724 -22.32 49.16 -26.30
C THR A 724 -22.69 48.05 -25.32
N LEU A 725 -22.11 48.06 -24.11
CA LEU A 725 -22.19 46.97 -23.11
C LEU A 725 -21.75 45.63 -23.69
N GLU A 726 -20.75 45.65 -24.58
CA GLU A 726 -20.16 44.44 -25.16
C GLU A 726 -18.72 44.26 -24.66
N GLY A 727 -18.36 43.00 -24.41
CA GLY A 727 -17.05 42.59 -23.96
C GLY A 727 -16.47 41.53 -24.89
N TYR A 728 -15.23 41.73 -25.31
CA TYR A 728 -14.44 40.73 -26.01
C TYR A 728 -13.26 40.33 -25.13
N LEU A 729 -13.06 39.02 -24.93
CA LEU A 729 -11.97 38.47 -24.13
C LEU A 729 -11.26 37.37 -24.92
N ILE A 730 -9.98 37.60 -25.21
CA ILE A 730 -9.09 36.66 -25.87
C ILE A 730 -8.16 36.08 -24.80
N ILE A 731 -8.14 34.76 -24.68
CA ILE A 731 -7.31 34.02 -23.73
C ILE A 731 -6.36 33.15 -24.54
N CYS A 732 -5.06 33.42 -24.45
CA CYS A 732 -4.02 32.65 -25.09
C CYS A 732 -3.21 31.90 -24.02
N LEU A 733 -3.01 30.60 -24.23
CA LEU A 733 -2.08 29.77 -23.46
C LEU A 733 -1.05 29.22 -24.45
N THR A 734 0.20 29.66 -24.33
CA THR A 734 1.28 29.29 -25.25
C THR A 734 2.50 28.77 -24.50
N THR A 735 3.12 27.69 -25.00
CA THR A 735 4.28 27.04 -24.37
C THR A 735 5.62 27.41 -25.01
N ASP A 736 5.61 28.11 -26.14
CA ASP A 736 6.82 28.52 -26.87
C ASP A 736 6.61 29.82 -27.67
N ASP A 737 7.75 30.44 -28.06
CA ASP A 737 7.81 31.71 -28.77
C ASP A 737 7.11 31.68 -30.15
N SER A 738 7.01 30.51 -30.78
CA SER A 738 6.38 30.37 -32.09
C SER A 738 4.87 30.55 -31.97
N HIS A 739 4.25 29.84 -31.02
CA HIS A 739 2.82 29.96 -30.76
C HIS A 739 2.45 31.31 -30.13
N GLU A 740 3.35 31.93 -29.36
CA GLU A 740 3.15 33.30 -28.89
C GLU A 740 3.14 34.30 -30.06
N ALA A 741 4.01 34.13 -31.05
CA ALA A 741 4.02 34.96 -32.26
C ALA A 741 2.76 34.75 -33.13
N GLU A 742 2.22 33.53 -33.18
CA GLU A 742 0.94 33.23 -33.83
C GLU A 742 -0.25 33.86 -33.07
N ALA A 743 -0.29 33.71 -31.75
CA ALA A 743 -1.31 34.35 -30.92
C ALA A 743 -1.30 35.88 -31.10
N GLN A 744 -0.12 36.49 -31.13
CA GLN A 744 0.04 37.94 -31.35
C GLN A 744 -0.45 38.37 -32.75
N LYS A 745 -0.11 37.63 -33.82
CA LYS A 745 -0.61 37.91 -35.17
C LYS A 745 -2.13 37.76 -35.27
N LEU A 746 -2.70 36.77 -34.58
CA LEU A 746 -4.16 36.61 -34.49
C LEU A 746 -4.78 37.83 -33.82
N ILE A 747 -4.27 38.25 -32.65
CA ILE A 747 -4.75 39.41 -31.92
C ILE A 747 -4.70 40.67 -32.81
N GLU A 748 -3.60 40.91 -33.51
CA GLU A 748 -3.43 42.07 -34.42
C GLU A 748 -4.40 42.06 -35.60
N SER A 749 -4.91 40.89 -35.98
CA SER A 749 -5.86 40.72 -37.08
C SER A 749 -7.33 40.91 -36.67
N VAL A 750 -7.62 41.03 -35.37
CA VAL A 750 -8.99 41.19 -34.87
C VAL A 750 -9.58 42.51 -35.35
N GLN A 751 -10.75 42.43 -35.99
CA GLN A 751 -11.54 43.57 -36.41
C GLN A 751 -12.93 43.49 -35.78
N LEU A 752 -13.32 44.59 -35.16
CA LEU A 752 -14.66 44.81 -34.62
C LEU A 752 -15.31 45.91 -35.47
N LYS A 753 -16.54 45.70 -35.96
CA LYS A 753 -17.29 46.76 -36.64
C LYS A 753 -17.49 47.94 -35.68
N SER A 754 -17.38 49.14 -36.26
CA SER A 754 -17.40 50.42 -35.58
C SER A 754 -18.73 50.75 -34.93
#